data_AF-F1A0A4-F1
#
_entry.id   AF-F1A0A4-F1
#
_cell.length_a   1.000
_cell.length_b   1.000
_cell.length_c   1.000
_cell.angle_alpha   90.00
_cell.angle_beta   90.00
_cell.angle_gamma   90.00
#
_symmetry.space_group_name_H-M   'P 1'
#
loop_
_entity.id
_entity.type
_entity.pdbx_description
1 polymer ?
#
loop_
_entity_poly.entity_id
_entity_poly.type
_entity_poly.pdbx_seq_one_letter_code
_entity_poly.pdbx_strand_id
1 'polypeptide(L)'
;MVSPLSISFEYPIKSEKLTVILSSRVEKPVLLSNLNIPLKTPFSIKPDTSSSNFLDFSLYINNDLSNTPSNPFIINQAEFVTRNIPSMANIDSRGRPLTYHLSNDFDINSFDNLSTYDNIEQLTLKGGSIPFPSSSILLNTQNALPSILDIQYDVMAPNNFIDFSGKTNINFLYFTGVSNFHINGEFPFSKLPNGINTFSFISLGLKKIPDFKIFDNTDIIKLSFSSSSMSGSLPKWEGSNNFITNLELNFNSLTGTIDESYCSLILNVGNNQMSGRIPECFTCHFNDLSFQKNFESNEFDNYNSIGTCKTIPKLKYYNQTFWNGVSKVTIPALSLMGQNIGYSTRNVVSSPQIQFNVLVKANSKINSVSYKPNRIIHKIKFTSTGQEFTLTPDPYPPLLSNITSNNHILVFKGLYYSYDITEITITIGDKSCDVTDSTFYQITCTLTTYPNQLNNVSGTLKVDQLQTTFNLNLDNNDGNEVFNNYTSCPDNCNGYICNYNTGICECPKDWTGENCFAPNHYVSSITPTYEDGGLVTMNGWFGDIHKDLNITIGNQECKIDTISSNTITCNIGAGTGKKDVIVNQNGITWKSFNFFVYQSKQQTCLNNCIDNNHGICNTSNGICECKSGWTGFDCSSPSNNNNNNNGNTNSTVNPDGSTTINNDQTTYNILITSLLELDINSDTVKQYPLQNNWNVTSNDKNGSNVTFIQILNETECQIVLSIQEIENDIQYSFAGLEFKLDKGSIKVSVSIHNYNYQSPLNTLQLQMISNVSDTTSNDCNSKSASTSTSILDNQTLNYISINKDNKILYGRFINRAISDGHTTLITTSLISNQNESVTIGINIPHCRTSCYIDPDFSVLINSNLKSNCDESKNHTTLIAVLAHVFPI
;
A
#
# COMPACT_ATOMS: atom_id res chain seq x y z
N MET A 1 56.10 -49.21 18.52
CA MET A 1 56.48 -47.79 18.36
C MET A 1 56.58 -47.49 16.87
N VAL A 2 55.53 -46.92 16.30
CA VAL A 2 55.56 -46.21 15.01
C VAL A 2 54.97 -44.83 15.30
N SER A 3 55.68 -43.79 14.88
CA SER A 3 55.39 -42.36 14.99
C SER A 3 53.91 -42.01 14.70
N PRO A 4 53.33 -40.97 15.34
CA PRO A 4 51.97 -40.50 15.08
C PRO A 4 51.88 -40.01 13.62
N LEU A 5 51.31 -40.86 12.77
CA LEU A 5 51.07 -40.58 11.37
C LEU A 5 50.20 -39.33 11.26
N SER A 6 50.75 -38.31 10.61
CA SER A 6 49.97 -37.28 9.94
C SER A 6 48.89 -37.99 9.11
N ILE A 7 47.62 -37.67 9.35
CA ILE A 7 46.56 -38.09 8.43
C ILE A 7 46.79 -37.32 7.13
N SER A 8 47.55 -37.92 6.21
CA SER A 8 47.76 -37.44 4.86
C SER A 8 46.98 -38.34 3.92
N PHE A 9 46.00 -37.78 3.22
CA PHE A 9 45.25 -38.52 2.21
C PHE A 9 46.03 -38.49 0.89
N GLU A 10 46.35 -39.65 0.32
CA GLU A 10 46.87 -39.71 -1.05
C GLU A 10 45.74 -39.40 -2.04
N TYR A 11 46.01 -38.48 -2.95
CA TYR A 11 45.05 -37.92 -3.91
C TYR A 11 45.21 -38.54 -5.30
N PRO A 12 44.13 -38.75 -6.10
CA PRO A 12 42.71 -38.52 -5.84
C PRO A 12 41.93 -39.65 -5.16
N ILE A 13 41.05 -39.30 -4.22
CA ILE A 13 40.10 -40.24 -3.60
C ILE A 13 38.89 -40.40 -4.50
N LYS A 14 38.81 -41.51 -5.25
CA LYS A 14 37.67 -41.85 -6.12
C LYS A 14 36.60 -42.66 -5.35
N SER A 15 35.99 -42.10 -4.31
CA SER A 15 34.94 -42.78 -3.52
C SER A 15 33.66 -41.96 -3.38
N GLU A 16 32.49 -42.62 -3.46
CA GLU A 16 31.15 -42.03 -3.26
C GLU A 16 30.87 -41.64 -1.80
N LYS A 17 31.63 -42.21 -0.86
CA LYS A 17 31.63 -41.85 0.56
C LYS A 17 33.02 -42.15 1.13
N LEU A 18 33.52 -41.25 1.95
CA LEU A 18 34.79 -41.46 2.65
C LEU A 18 34.52 -41.48 4.15
N THR A 19 34.91 -42.56 4.82
CA THR A 19 34.84 -42.71 6.27
C THR A 19 36.21 -43.04 6.81
N VAL A 20 36.68 -42.23 7.75
CA VAL A 20 37.97 -42.40 8.42
C VAL A 20 37.67 -42.81 9.86
N ILE A 21 38.29 -43.91 10.30
CA ILE A 21 38.15 -44.41 11.68
C ILE A 21 39.41 -44.03 12.46
N LEU A 22 39.25 -43.24 13.51
CA LEU A 22 40.33 -42.86 14.43
C LEU A 22 40.48 -43.93 15.51
N SER A 23 41.61 -44.64 15.52
CA SER A 23 41.95 -45.62 16.56
C SER A 23 42.84 -45.05 17.67
N SER A 24 43.23 -43.78 17.57
CA SER A 24 43.99 -43.04 18.57
C SER A 24 43.78 -41.54 18.42
N ARG A 25 44.19 -40.77 19.44
CA ARG A 25 44.16 -39.30 19.44
C ARG A 25 45.18 -38.74 18.43
N VAL A 26 44.74 -37.81 17.60
CA VAL A 26 45.62 -37.11 16.64
C VAL A 26 46.17 -35.86 17.32
N GLU A 27 47.44 -35.87 17.71
CA GLU A 27 48.06 -34.75 18.46
C GLU A 27 48.31 -33.51 17.60
N LYS A 28 48.68 -33.68 16.32
CA LYS A 28 48.94 -32.56 15.41
C LYS A 28 47.63 -31.98 14.86
N PRO A 29 47.47 -30.64 14.81
CA PRO A 29 46.36 -30.02 14.12
C PRO A 29 46.24 -30.46 12.66
N VAL A 30 45.02 -30.77 12.22
CA VAL A 30 44.68 -31.09 10.84
C VAL A 30 44.25 -29.80 10.15
N LEU A 31 44.96 -29.41 9.08
CA LEU A 31 44.59 -28.27 8.25
C LEU A 31 43.39 -28.63 7.35
N LEU A 32 42.41 -27.74 7.25
CA LEU A 32 41.24 -27.94 6.39
C LEU A 32 41.64 -27.99 4.91
N SER A 33 42.70 -27.27 4.52
CA SER A 33 43.33 -27.38 3.19
C SER A 33 43.81 -28.79 2.83
N ASN A 34 44.15 -29.63 3.80
CA ASN A 34 44.53 -31.03 3.54
C ASN A 34 43.33 -31.92 3.22
N LEU A 35 42.11 -31.40 3.39
CA LEU A 35 40.84 -32.03 3.03
C LEU A 35 40.26 -31.43 1.71
N ASN A 36 40.98 -30.48 1.08
CA ASN A 36 40.44 -29.44 0.19
C ASN A 36 40.38 -29.76 -1.29
N ILE A 37 39.66 -30.81 -1.66
CA ILE A 37 39.01 -30.87 -2.98
C ILE A 37 37.54 -31.07 -2.70
N PRO A 38 36.61 -30.38 -3.41
CA PRO A 38 35.22 -30.27 -3.01
C PRO A 38 34.71 -31.64 -2.60
N LEU A 39 34.34 -31.78 -1.32
CA LEU A 39 33.73 -32.98 -0.77
C LEU A 39 32.32 -33.05 -1.35
N LYS A 40 32.22 -33.33 -2.66
CA LYS A 40 30.98 -33.55 -3.40
C LYS A 40 30.27 -34.79 -2.87
N THR A 41 31.00 -35.65 -2.14
CA THR A 41 30.54 -36.87 -1.50
C THR A 41 30.55 -36.72 0.03
N PRO A 42 29.64 -37.39 0.75
CA PRO A 42 29.63 -37.37 2.21
C PRO A 42 30.96 -37.84 2.80
N PHE A 43 31.47 -37.05 3.76
CA PHE A 43 32.72 -37.30 4.47
C PHE A 43 32.45 -37.49 5.95
N SER A 44 33.15 -38.42 6.59
CA SER A 44 32.98 -38.66 8.01
C SER A 44 34.27 -39.13 8.67
N ILE A 45 34.65 -38.47 9.75
CA ILE A 45 35.72 -38.92 10.63
C ILE A 45 35.06 -39.36 11.94
N LYS A 46 35.11 -40.66 12.22
CA LYS A 46 34.52 -41.28 13.40
C LYS A 46 35.60 -41.92 14.27
N PRO A 47 35.44 -41.99 15.58
CA PRO A 47 36.30 -42.79 16.43
C PRO A 47 36.03 -44.28 16.24
N ASP A 48 37.01 -45.10 16.52
CA ASP A 48 36.85 -46.56 16.64
C ASP A 48 36.03 -46.88 17.88
N THR A 49 34.75 -47.20 17.68
CA THR A 49 33.79 -47.49 18.75
C THR A 49 34.01 -48.84 19.44
N SER A 50 35.03 -49.62 19.03
CA SER A 50 35.37 -50.89 19.70
C SER A 50 36.07 -50.69 21.06
N SER A 51 36.61 -49.50 21.33
CA SER A 51 37.23 -49.11 22.61
C SER A 51 36.23 -48.40 23.52
N SER A 52 36.29 -48.60 24.84
CA SER A 52 35.47 -47.84 25.80
C SER A 52 35.81 -46.35 25.88
N ASN A 53 37.02 -45.96 25.46
CA ASN A 53 37.52 -44.59 25.54
C ASN A 53 37.50 -43.90 24.16
N PHE A 54 36.66 -44.37 23.25
CA PHE A 54 36.64 -43.92 21.85
C PHE A 54 36.42 -42.41 21.69
N LEU A 55 35.78 -41.74 22.66
CA LEU A 55 35.61 -40.28 22.67
C LEU A 55 36.93 -39.50 22.87
N ASP A 56 37.99 -40.16 23.33
CA ASP A 56 39.34 -39.59 23.40
C ASP A 56 40.06 -39.64 22.04
N PHE A 57 39.51 -40.39 21.07
CA PHE A 57 40.02 -40.46 19.70
C PHE A 57 39.46 -39.30 18.88
N SER A 58 40.14 -38.16 19.00
CA SER A 58 39.71 -36.89 18.43
C SER A 58 40.83 -36.22 17.64
N LEU A 59 40.47 -35.22 16.86
CA LEU A 59 41.40 -34.36 16.13
C LEU A 59 41.17 -32.88 16.46
N TYR A 60 42.21 -32.08 16.29
CA TYR A 60 42.12 -30.62 16.35
C TYR A 60 42.07 -30.09 14.91
N ILE A 61 41.02 -29.36 14.53
CA ILE A 61 40.86 -28.80 13.19
C ILE A 61 41.36 -27.37 13.17
N ASN A 62 42.20 -27.04 12.19
CA ASN A 62 42.56 -25.66 11.89
C ASN A 62 42.03 -25.28 10.51
N ASN A 63 41.14 -24.29 10.44
CA ASN A 63 40.67 -23.74 9.16
C ASN A 63 41.68 -22.71 8.65
N ASP A 64 42.62 -23.16 7.83
CA ASP A 64 43.60 -22.32 7.14
C ASP A 64 43.07 -21.67 5.84
N LEU A 65 41.78 -21.87 5.55
CA LEU A 65 41.07 -21.31 4.38
C LEU A 65 40.18 -20.11 4.74
N SER A 66 40.19 -19.66 6.00
CA SER A 66 39.28 -18.61 6.50
C SER A 66 39.39 -17.28 5.74
N ASN A 67 40.57 -16.98 5.19
CA ASN A 67 40.89 -15.72 4.49
C ASN A 67 41.03 -15.89 2.97
N THR A 68 40.51 -16.97 2.38
CA THR A 68 40.63 -17.26 0.93
C THR A 68 39.28 -17.28 0.20
N PRO A 69 38.54 -16.15 0.14
CA PRO A 69 37.14 -16.10 -0.34
C PRO A 69 36.95 -16.53 -1.81
N SER A 70 38.01 -16.53 -2.63
CA SER A 70 37.95 -17.03 -4.01
C SER A 70 37.93 -18.56 -4.13
N ASN A 71 38.15 -19.28 -3.02
CA ASN A 71 38.15 -20.74 -2.99
C ASN A 71 37.53 -21.24 -1.67
N PRO A 72 36.18 -21.26 -1.56
CA PRO A 72 35.49 -21.74 -0.37
C PRO A 72 35.69 -23.25 -0.17
N PHE A 73 35.73 -23.67 1.09
CA PHE A 73 35.70 -25.09 1.44
C PHE A 73 34.27 -25.63 1.30
N ILE A 74 34.01 -26.27 0.16
CA ILE A 74 32.67 -26.78 -0.18
C ILE A 74 32.48 -28.19 0.40
N ILE A 75 31.48 -28.30 1.26
CA ILE A 75 31.06 -29.53 1.93
C ILE A 75 29.65 -29.90 1.46
N ASN A 76 29.44 -31.14 1.03
CA ASN A 76 28.09 -31.66 0.81
C ASN A 76 27.50 -32.31 2.07
N GLN A 77 28.27 -33.08 2.83
CA GLN A 77 27.88 -33.54 4.17
C GLN A 77 29.16 -33.92 4.91
N ALA A 78 29.38 -33.38 6.11
CA ALA A 78 30.56 -33.73 6.91
C ALA A 78 30.22 -33.95 8.37
N GLU A 79 30.90 -34.94 8.96
CA GLU A 79 30.87 -35.27 10.38
C GLU A 79 32.31 -35.42 10.89
N PHE A 80 32.64 -34.71 11.97
CA PHE A 80 33.98 -34.74 12.58
C PHE A 80 33.91 -35.05 14.06
N VAL A 81 34.80 -35.90 14.56
CA VAL A 81 35.02 -36.03 16.01
C VAL A 81 36.23 -35.19 16.40
N THR A 82 35.98 -34.12 17.14
CA THR A 82 36.93 -33.01 17.27
C THR A 82 37.04 -32.46 18.70
N ARG A 83 38.20 -31.86 18.97
CA ARG A 83 38.52 -31.13 20.21
C ARG A 83 38.22 -29.64 20.13
N ASN A 84 37.86 -29.10 18.96
CA ASN A 84 37.59 -27.67 18.81
C ASN A 84 36.60 -27.41 17.67
N ILE A 85 35.84 -26.33 17.77
CA ILE A 85 35.15 -25.75 16.62
C ILE A 85 36.16 -24.85 15.89
N PRO A 86 36.56 -25.16 14.64
CA PRO A 86 37.42 -24.27 13.87
C PRO A 86 36.64 -23.02 13.44
N SER A 87 37.34 -21.96 13.03
CA SER A 87 36.67 -20.86 12.31
C SER A 87 35.87 -21.43 11.13
N MET A 88 34.65 -20.94 10.96
CA MET A 88 33.73 -21.39 9.91
C MET A 88 33.63 -20.39 8.75
N ALA A 89 34.51 -19.39 8.74
CA ALA A 89 34.63 -18.46 7.63
C ALA A 89 35.04 -19.22 6.37
N ASN A 90 34.47 -18.82 5.23
CA ASN A 90 34.74 -19.41 3.93
C ASN A 90 34.41 -20.92 3.81
N ILE A 91 33.51 -21.45 4.67
CA ILE A 91 32.92 -22.79 4.55
C ILE A 91 31.52 -22.68 3.92
N ASP A 92 31.25 -23.50 2.90
CA ASP A 92 29.95 -23.61 2.24
C ASP A 92 29.39 -25.03 2.33
N SER A 93 28.29 -25.18 3.04
CA SER A 93 27.60 -26.46 3.25
C SER A 93 26.54 -26.80 2.20
N ARG A 94 26.24 -25.88 1.26
CA ARG A 94 25.15 -26.00 0.27
C ARG A 94 23.81 -26.43 0.86
N GLY A 95 23.49 -25.92 2.05
CA GLY A 95 22.25 -26.20 2.75
C GLY A 95 22.19 -27.57 3.45
N ARG A 96 23.32 -28.26 3.57
CA ARG A 96 23.39 -29.61 4.17
C ARG A 96 24.00 -29.57 5.59
N PRO A 97 23.73 -30.59 6.43
CA PRO A 97 24.21 -30.60 7.81
C PRO A 97 25.73 -30.72 7.90
N LEU A 98 26.35 -29.83 8.66
CA LEU A 98 27.70 -29.99 9.21
C LEU A 98 27.58 -30.49 10.65
N THR A 99 28.25 -31.59 10.99
CA THR A 99 28.18 -32.20 12.32
C THR A 99 29.53 -32.22 13.02
N TYR A 100 29.59 -31.72 14.24
CA TYR A 100 30.76 -31.85 15.13
C TYR A 100 30.40 -32.72 16.33
N HIS A 101 31.14 -33.81 16.53
CA HIS A 101 31.15 -34.60 17.75
C HIS A 101 32.27 -34.09 18.65
N LEU A 102 31.89 -33.42 19.72
CA LEU A 102 32.77 -32.80 20.69
C LEU A 102 33.32 -33.89 21.63
N SER A 103 34.65 -34.01 21.69
CA SER A 103 35.34 -34.98 22.55
C SER A 103 35.32 -34.57 24.04
N ASN A 104 35.80 -35.46 24.92
CA ASN A 104 35.88 -35.18 26.37
C ASN A 104 36.86 -34.05 26.71
N ASP A 105 37.90 -33.87 25.89
CA ASP A 105 38.94 -32.84 26.02
C ASP A 105 38.68 -31.63 25.12
N PHE A 106 37.41 -31.36 24.80
CA PHE A 106 36.99 -30.25 23.94
C PHE A 106 37.36 -28.89 24.53
N ASP A 107 37.97 -28.03 23.71
CA ASP A 107 38.29 -26.64 24.03
C ASP A 107 37.02 -25.77 23.94
N ILE A 108 36.42 -25.48 25.09
CA ILE A 108 35.20 -24.68 25.19
C ILE A 108 35.37 -23.26 24.62
N ASN A 109 36.57 -22.69 24.67
CA ASN A 109 36.81 -21.35 24.10
C ASN A 109 36.64 -21.33 22.58
N SER A 110 36.77 -22.49 21.93
CA SER A 110 36.53 -22.60 20.49
C SER A 110 35.08 -22.34 20.08
N PHE A 111 34.11 -22.29 21.01
CA PHE A 111 32.75 -21.85 20.72
C PHE A 111 32.68 -20.42 20.17
N ASP A 112 33.68 -19.56 20.43
CA ASP A 112 33.74 -18.22 19.83
C ASP A 112 33.68 -18.28 18.28
N ASN A 113 34.15 -19.38 17.69
CA ASN A 113 34.09 -19.59 16.24
C ASN A 113 32.66 -19.85 15.72
N LEU A 114 31.68 -20.14 16.58
CA LEU A 114 30.25 -20.11 16.24
C LEU A 114 29.77 -18.68 15.94
N SER A 115 30.62 -17.65 15.97
CA SER A 115 30.26 -16.34 15.42
C SER A 115 30.76 -16.15 13.98
N THR A 116 31.57 -17.05 13.44
CA THR A 116 32.34 -16.84 12.19
C THR A 116 31.70 -17.45 10.95
N TYR A 117 30.39 -17.71 10.96
CA TYR A 117 29.70 -18.37 9.86
C TYR A 117 29.53 -17.49 8.62
N ASP A 118 29.69 -18.11 7.44
CA ASP A 118 29.34 -17.53 6.14
C ASP A 118 28.17 -18.27 5.44
N ASN A 119 28.37 -19.52 4.99
CA ASN A 119 27.40 -20.26 4.15
C ASN A 119 27.04 -21.64 4.74
N ILE A 120 26.73 -21.67 6.03
CA ILE A 120 26.30 -22.89 6.74
C ILE A 120 24.83 -22.75 7.11
N GLU A 121 23.94 -23.55 6.52
CA GLU A 121 22.50 -23.48 6.82
C GLU A 121 22.13 -24.29 8.06
N GLN A 122 22.80 -25.43 8.27
CA GLN A 122 22.52 -26.37 9.36
C GLN A 122 23.79 -26.83 10.07
N LEU A 123 23.85 -26.61 11.39
CA LEU A 123 24.91 -27.11 12.26
C LEU A 123 24.34 -28.05 13.33
N THR A 124 24.98 -29.20 13.50
CA THR A 124 24.68 -30.14 14.59
C THR A 124 25.88 -30.34 15.49
N LEU A 125 25.70 -30.14 16.79
CA LEU A 125 26.72 -30.39 17.82
C LEU A 125 26.33 -31.63 18.61
N LYS A 126 27.17 -32.65 18.65
CA LYS A 126 26.99 -33.90 19.40
C LYS A 126 28.18 -34.12 20.32
N GLY A 127 28.09 -35.00 21.31
CA GLY A 127 29.25 -35.31 22.15
C GLY A 127 28.95 -35.48 23.63
N GLY A 128 29.99 -35.35 24.44
CA GLY A 128 29.96 -35.56 25.88
C GLY A 128 29.37 -34.40 26.69
N SER A 129 29.64 -34.41 28.00
CA SER A 129 29.12 -33.39 28.92
C SER A 129 29.91 -32.09 28.80
N ILE A 130 29.31 -31.05 28.22
CA ILE A 130 29.97 -29.77 27.90
C ILE A 130 29.03 -28.61 28.30
N PRO A 131 29.54 -27.43 28.73
CA PRO A 131 28.69 -26.28 29.01
C PRO A 131 27.95 -25.75 27.78
N PHE A 132 26.82 -25.08 28.01
CA PHE A 132 26.08 -24.38 26.95
C PHE A 132 26.97 -23.30 26.30
N PRO A 133 26.94 -23.11 24.97
CA PRO A 133 27.67 -22.03 24.31
C PRO A 133 27.16 -20.67 24.83
N SER A 134 28.05 -19.70 25.02
CA SER A 134 27.63 -18.39 25.54
C SER A 134 26.51 -17.79 24.69
N SER A 135 25.45 -17.27 25.33
CA SER A 135 24.33 -16.62 24.65
C SER A 135 24.81 -15.48 23.74
N SER A 136 25.82 -14.73 24.16
CA SER A 136 26.41 -13.64 23.37
C SER A 136 26.89 -14.07 21.97
N ILE A 137 27.35 -15.31 21.83
CA ILE A 137 27.84 -15.86 20.56
C ILE A 137 26.66 -16.20 19.65
N LEU A 138 25.60 -16.80 20.21
CA LEU A 138 24.40 -17.22 19.49
C LEU A 138 23.46 -16.04 19.11
N LEU A 139 23.67 -14.87 19.71
CA LEU A 139 22.96 -13.62 19.40
C LEU A 139 23.67 -12.75 18.35
N ASN A 140 24.82 -13.19 17.81
CA ASN A 140 25.55 -12.38 16.85
C ASN A 140 24.83 -12.32 15.50
N THR A 141 24.22 -11.17 15.18
CA THR A 141 23.48 -10.95 13.93
C THR A 141 24.31 -10.37 12.79
N GLN A 142 25.59 -10.06 13.01
CA GLN A 142 26.45 -9.45 11.97
C GLN A 142 26.95 -10.48 10.95
N ASN A 143 27.03 -11.74 11.35
CA ASN A 143 27.41 -12.86 10.49
C ASN A 143 26.21 -13.78 10.25
N ALA A 144 26.21 -14.54 9.16
CA ALA A 144 25.13 -15.44 8.80
C ALA A 144 25.19 -16.71 9.68
N LEU A 145 24.68 -16.65 10.92
CA LEU A 145 24.45 -17.85 11.74
C LEU A 145 23.63 -18.89 10.95
N PRO A 146 23.77 -20.18 11.25
CA PRO A 146 22.96 -21.20 10.59
C PRO A 146 21.49 -20.99 10.91
N SER A 147 20.66 -21.14 9.87
CA SER A 147 19.21 -21.16 10.00
C SER A 147 18.76 -22.26 10.97
N ILE A 148 19.51 -23.36 11.05
CA ILE A 148 19.23 -24.51 11.94
C ILE A 148 20.43 -24.80 12.85
N LEU A 149 20.22 -24.72 14.17
CA LEU A 149 21.16 -25.17 15.20
C LEU A 149 20.56 -26.33 15.99
N ASP A 150 21.25 -27.46 15.99
CA ASP A 150 20.82 -28.68 16.69
C ASP A 150 21.86 -29.14 17.70
N ILE A 151 21.50 -29.07 18.99
CA ILE A 151 22.34 -29.43 20.13
C ILE A 151 21.92 -30.83 20.61
N GLN A 152 22.77 -31.82 20.33
CA GLN A 152 22.59 -33.23 20.67
C GLN A 152 23.69 -33.80 21.58
N TYR A 153 24.26 -32.98 22.46
CA TYR A 153 25.20 -33.40 23.50
C TYR A 153 24.63 -33.12 24.88
N ASP A 154 25.17 -33.77 25.91
CA ASP A 154 24.68 -33.57 27.27
C ASP A 154 25.14 -32.22 27.84
N VAL A 155 24.34 -31.18 27.63
CA VAL A 155 24.69 -29.84 28.10
C VAL A 155 24.70 -29.83 29.64
N MET A 156 25.82 -29.40 30.23
CA MET A 156 25.98 -29.32 31.68
C MET A 156 24.91 -28.41 32.31
N ALA A 157 24.45 -28.77 33.51
CA ALA A 157 23.50 -27.97 34.27
C ALA A 157 24.07 -26.56 34.53
N PRO A 158 23.34 -25.48 34.20
CA PRO A 158 23.80 -24.13 34.47
C PRO A 158 23.63 -23.80 35.96
N ASN A 159 24.52 -22.96 36.49
CA ASN A 159 24.47 -22.52 37.90
C ASN A 159 23.32 -21.53 38.18
N ASN A 160 22.88 -20.80 37.16
CA ASN A 160 21.80 -19.80 37.23
C ASN A 160 20.96 -19.87 35.94
N PHE A 161 19.72 -19.37 36.00
CA PHE A 161 18.88 -19.26 34.80
C PHE A 161 19.58 -18.42 33.74
N ILE A 162 19.54 -18.90 32.49
CA ILE A 162 20.20 -18.28 31.35
C ILE A 162 19.29 -17.22 30.77
N ASP A 163 19.72 -15.96 30.80
CA ASP A 163 19.11 -14.90 30.01
C ASP A 163 19.63 -15.00 28.57
N PHE A 164 18.78 -15.50 27.67
CA PHE A 164 19.07 -15.61 26.24
C PHE A 164 18.28 -14.56 25.45
N SER A 165 18.03 -13.38 26.00
CA SER A 165 17.35 -12.29 25.30
C SER A 165 18.22 -11.58 24.27
N GLY A 166 17.61 -11.13 23.18
CA GLY A 166 18.27 -10.43 22.09
C GLY A 166 17.64 -10.80 20.75
N LYS A 167 18.42 -10.70 19.67
CA LYS A 167 18.04 -11.14 18.33
C LYS A 167 19.04 -12.17 17.83
N THR A 168 18.56 -13.21 17.18
CA THR A 168 19.38 -14.21 16.50
C THR A 168 18.93 -14.39 15.05
N ASN A 169 19.81 -14.90 14.21
CA ASN A 169 19.47 -15.36 12.86
C ASN A 169 19.14 -16.87 12.84
N ILE A 170 19.21 -17.56 13.98
CA ILE A 170 18.81 -18.96 14.11
C ILE A 170 17.29 -19.05 14.04
N ASN A 171 16.79 -19.72 13.00
CA ASN A 171 15.35 -19.89 12.74
C ASN A 171 14.80 -21.15 13.44
N PHE A 172 15.61 -22.21 13.52
CA PHE A 172 15.27 -23.48 14.16
C PHE A 172 16.31 -23.83 15.20
N LEU A 173 15.89 -23.93 16.46
CA LEU A 173 16.74 -24.32 17.58
C LEU A 173 16.22 -25.60 18.22
N TYR A 174 17.05 -26.65 18.14
CA TYR A 174 16.74 -27.96 18.68
C TYR A 174 17.71 -28.33 19.80
N PHE A 175 17.17 -28.88 20.88
CA PHE A 175 17.90 -29.58 21.91
C PHE A 175 17.37 -31.02 21.98
N THR A 176 18.24 -32.00 21.75
CA THR A 176 17.86 -33.42 21.72
C THR A 176 18.77 -34.23 22.63
N GLY A 177 18.21 -34.90 23.64
CA GLY A 177 18.99 -35.75 24.54
C GLY A 177 19.82 -34.98 25.57
N VAL A 178 19.43 -33.72 25.87
CA VAL A 178 20.10 -32.83 26.83
C VAL A 178 19.68 -33.14 28.28
N SER A 179 20.10 -34.29 28.79
CA SER A 179 19.56 -34.84 30.05
C SER A 179 19.87 -33.97 31.28
N ASN A 180 21.08 -33.43 31.38
CA ASN A 180 21.49 -32.62 32.52
C ASN A 180 21.19 -31.11 32.39
N PHE A 181 20.61 -30.67 31.26
CA PHE A 181 20.43 -29.25 30.97
C PHE A 181 19.17 -28.68 31.62
N HIS A 182 19.21 -28.52 32.93
CA HIS A 182 18.10 -28.01 33.72
C HIS A 182 18.60 -27.39 35.02
N ILE A 183 17.75 -26.62 35.70
CA ILE A 183 18.01 -26.14 37.06
C ILE A 183 17.01 -26.82 37.99
N ASN A 184 17.48 -27.80 38.77
CA ASN A 184 16.62 -28.59 39.68
C ASN A 184 15.38 -29.22 38.98
N GLY A 185 15.51 -29.61 37.72
CA GLY A 185 14.42 -30.15 36.90
C GLY A 185 13.52 -29.09 36.25
N GLU A 186 13.89 -27.81 36.32
CA GLU A 186 13.21 -26.70 35.64
C GLU A 186 13.94 -26.29 34.36
N PHE A 187 13.18 -25.74 33.42
CA PHE A 187 13.69 -25.21 32.16
C PHE A 187 14.77 -24.16 32.41
N PRO A 188 15.97 -24.28 31.80
CA PRO A 188 17.15 -23.54 32.25
C PRO A 188 17.21 -22.06 31.80
N PHE A 189 16.26 -21.59 30.99
CA PHE A 189 16.24 -20.21 30.49
C PHE A 189 15.31 -19.33 31.32
N SER A 190 15.63 -18.04 31.41
CA SER A 190 14.73 -17.00 31.94
C SER A 190 14.11 -16.14 30.85
N LYS A 191 14.75 -16.07 29.67
CA LYS A 191 14.27 -15.39 28.45
C LYS A 191 14.85 -16.07 27.21
N LEU A 192 14.20 -15.89 26.07
CA LEU A 192 14.63 -16.37 24.77
C LEU A 192 14.72 -15.21 23.75
N PRO A 193 15.47 -15.40 22.65
CA PRO A 193 15.68 -14.34 21.67
C PRO A 193 14.61 -14.33 20.58
N ASN A 194 14.53 -13.19 19.88
CA ASN A 194 13.74 -13.05 18.66
C ASN A 194 14.52 -13.62 17.46
N GLY A 195 13.78 -14.12 16.46
CA GLY A 195 14.33 -14.78 15.28
C GLY A 195 14.08 -16.30 15.22
N ILE A 196 13.79 -16.95 16.36
CA ILE A 196 13.51 -18.39 16.41
C ILE A 196 12.03 -18.64 16.08
N ASN A 197 11.76 -19.36 14.99
CA ASN A 197 10.41 -19.78 14.61
C ASN A 197 10.02 -21.14 15.19
N THR A 198 10.98 -22.07 15.26
CA THR A 198 10.78 -23.40 15.83
C THR A 198 11.76 -23.64 16.96
N PHE A 199 11.23 -23.91 18.14
CA PHE A 199 12.00 -24.24 19.33
C PHE A 199 11.61 -25.62 19.85
N SER A 200 12.58 -26.52 19.98
CA SER A 200 12.37 -27.87 20.50
C SER A 200 13.34 -28.16 21.61
N PHE A 201 12.83 -28.63 22.75
CA PHE A 201 13.63 -28.94 23.92
C PHE A 201 13.24 -30.31 24.48
N ILE A 202 14.01 -31.32 24.07
CA ILE A 202 13.82 -32.72 24.45
C ILE A 202 14.89 -33.07 25.49
N SER A 203 14.48 -33.11 26.76
CA SER A 203 15.36 -33.32 27.91
C SER A 203 14.75 -34.30 28.89
N LEU A 204 15.44 -35.41 29.14
CA LEU A 204 14.99 -36.42 30.10
C LEU A 204 15.02 -35.94 31.57
N GLY A 205 15.68 -34.82 31.86
CA GLY A 205 15.82 -34.27 33.20
C GLY A 205 14.81 -33.18 33.58
N LEU A 206 13.99 -32.72 32.64
CA LEU A 206 12.88 -31.81 32.99
C LEU A 206 11.83 -32.57 33.82
N LYS A 207 11.36 -31.93 34.88
CA LYS A 207 10.33 -32.49 35.79
C LYS A 207 9.04 -31.69 35.79
N LYS A 208 9.14 -30.39 35.48
CA LYS A 208 8.03 -29.43 35.49
C LYS A 208 7.84 -28.82 34.12
N ILE A 209 6.59 -28.46 33.82
CA ILE A 209 6.24 -27.64 32.66
C ILE A 209 6.79 -26.22 32.89
N PRO A 210 7.44 -25.58 31.90
CA PRO A 210 7.84 -24.18 32.00
C PRO A 210 6.62 -23.25 32.07
N ASP A 211 6.76 -22.11 32.74
CA ASP A 211 5.80 -21.02 32.57
C ASP A 211 5.88 -20.50 31.14
N PHE A 212 4.78 -20.63 30.38
CA PHE A 212 4.75 -20.23 28.97
C PHE A 212 4.97 -18.73 28.75
N LYS A 213 4.88 -17.89 29.79
CA LYS A 213 5.23 -16.45 29.71
C LYS A 213 6.66 -16.20 29.31
N ILE A 214 7.56 -17.17 29.48
CA ILE A 214 8.95 -17.06 29.00
C ILE A 214 9.04 -16.91 27.47
N PHE A 215 8.00 -17.34 26.74
CA PHE A 215 7.93 -17.26 25.28
C PHE A 215 7.21 -16.00 24.79
N ASP A 216 6.77 -15.12 25.69
CA ASP A 216 6.13 -13.86 25.30
C ASP A 216 7.09 -12.98 24.51
N ASN A 217 6.56 -12.31 23.48
CA ASN A 217 7.33 -11.47 22.54
C ASN A 217 8.43 -12.19 21.73
N THR A 218 8.44 -13.53 21.72
CA THR A 218 9.32 -14.32 20.83
C THR A 218 8.62 -14.60 19.49
N ASP A 219 9.38 -14.87 18.43
CA ASP A 219 8.84 -15.21 17.10
C ASP A 219 8.46 -16.70 16.95
N ILE A 220 8.39 -17.45 18.07
CA ILE A 220 8.20 -18.90 18.08
C ILE A 220 6.75 -19.24 17.66
N ILE A 221 6.63 -20.00 16.58
CA ILE A 221 5.36 -20.52 16.05
C ILE A 221 5.16 -21.98 16.49
N LYS A 222 6.25 -22.77 16.49
CA LYS A 222 6.25 -24.18 16.89
C LYS A 222 7.11 -24.38 18.13
N LEU A 223 6.49 -24.87 19.20
CA LEU A 223 7.13 -25.17 20.47
C LEU A 223 6.99 -26.67 20.79
N SER A 224 8.11 -27.35 21.05
CA SER A 224 8.10 -28.77 21.42
C SER A 224 8.87 -29.01 22.72
N PHE A 225 8.22 -29.67 23.66
CA PHE A 225 8.80 -30.28 24.85
C PHE A 225 8.44 -31.78 24.91
N SER A 226 8.33 -32.41 23.74
CA SER A 226 8.03 -33.84 23.65
C SER A 226 9.14 -34.67 24.30
N SER A 227 8.79 -35.83 24.88
CA SER A 227 9.77 -36.77 25.46
C SER A 227 10.69 -36.16 26.54
N SER A 228 10.16 -35.27 27.38
CA SER A 228 10.94 -34.51 28.36
C SER A 228 10.68 -34.89 29.82
N SER A 229 10.11 -36.07 30.09
CA SER A 229 9.82 -36.58 31.45
C SER A 229 8.98 -35.63 32.33
N MET A 230 8.32 -34.63 31.75
CA MET A 230 7.60 -33.61 32.52
C MET A 230 6.35 -34.20 33.17
N SER A 231 6.00 -33.68 34.34
CA SER A 231 4.82 -34.10 35.10
C SER A 231 4.04 -32.91 35.66
N GLY A 232 2.86 -33.19 36.21
CA GLY A 232 1.93 -32.17 36.70
C GLY A 232 0.84 -31.83 35.68
N SER A 233 -0.05 -30.91 36.06
CA SER A 233 -1.17 -30.47 35.23
C SER A 233 -0.78 -29.33 34.31
N LEU A 234 -1.40 -29.26 33.13
CA LEU A 234 -1.27 -28.10 32.24
C LEU A 234 -1.72 -26.81 32.98
N PRO A 235 -0.95 -25.71 32.92
CA PRO A 235 -1.44 -24.41 33.36
C PRO A 235 -2.52 -23.89 32.42
N LYS A 236 -3.20 -22.80 32.79
CA LYS A 236 -4.07 -22.09 31.85
C LYS A 236 -3.23 -21.48 30.72
N TRP A 237 -3.69 -21.58 29.48
CA TRP A 237 -3.01 -20.97 28.34
C TRP A 237 -3.32 -19.47 28.25
N GLU A 238 -2.31 -18.62 28.48
CA GLU A 238 -2.43 -17.15 28.36
C GLU A 238 -1.86 -16.64 27.02
N GLY A 239 -1.82 -17.48 25.97
CA GLY A 239 -1.08 -17.22 24.72
C GLY A 239 -1.68 -16.20 23.76
N SER A 240 -2.18 -15.07 24.27
CA SER A 240 -2.34 -13.84 23.48
C SER A 240 -1.04 -13.06 23.31
N ASN A 241 -0.03 -13.32 24.15
CA ASN A 241 1.22 -12.55 24.19
C ASN A 241 2.40 -13.23 23.46
N ASN A 242 2.17 -14.38 22.83
CA ASN A 242 3.15 -15.11 22.02
C ASN A 242 2.53 -15.53 20.67
N PHE A 243 3.39 -15.94 19.72
CA PHE A 243 2.99 -16.37 18.38
C PHE A 243 2.83 -17.90 18.25
N ILE A 244 2.83 -18.64 19.36
CA ILE A 244 2.80 -20.10 19.34
C ILE A 244 1.45 -20.56 18.79
N THR A 245 1.49 -21.39 17.75
CA THR A 245 0.31 -22.01 17.15
C THR A 245 0.34 -23.53 17.21
N ASN A 246 1.52 -24.12 17.40
CA ASN A 246 1.71 -25.56 17.52
C ASN A 246 2.51 -25.88 18.79
N LEU A 247 1.90 -26.64 19.70
CA LEU A 247 2.45 -27.02 20.99
C LEU A 247 2.51 -28.54 21.12
N GLU A 248 3.71 -29.09 21.13
CA GLU A 248 3.98 -30.53 21.24
C GLU A 248 4.48 -30.89 22.65
N LEU A 249 3.66 -31.64 23.38
CA LEU A 249 3.88 -32.10 24.76
C LEU A 249 3.72 -33.63 24.89
N ASN A 250 3.68 -34.34 23.76
CA ASN A 250 3.50 -35.79 23.72
C ASN A 250 4.69 -36.55 24.33
N PHE A 251 4.43 -37.78 24.78
CA PHE A 251 5.41 -38.63 25.47
C PHE A 251 5.98 -38.02 26.75
N ASN A 252 5.12 -37.49 27.61
CA ASN A 252 5.49 -37.02 28.94
C ASN A 252 4.69 -37.80 30.01
N SER A 253 4.70 -37.33 31.25
CA SER A 253 3.90 -37.83 32.37
C SER A 253 2.93 -36.76 32.87
N LEU A 254 2.37 -35.96 31.96
CA LEU A 254 1.42 -34.89 32.28
C LEU A 254 0.10 -35.48 32.76
N THR A 255 -0.55 -34.81 33.71
CA THR A 255 -1.80 -35.25 34.37
C THR A 255 -2.86 -34.14 34.31
N GLY A 256 -4.04 -34.38 34.88
CA GLY A 256 -5.10 -33.37 34.95
C GLY A 256 -5.85 -33.16 33.62
N THR A 257 -6.62 -32.07 33.55
CA THR A 257 -7.53 -31.75 32.43
C THR A 257 -6.94 -30.75 31.45
N ILE A 258 -7.57 -30.59 30.28
CA ILE A 258 -7.24 -29.54 29.30
C ILE A 258 -8.26 -28.40 29.43
N ASP A 259 -7.78 -27.17 29.60
CA ASP A 259 -8.61 -25.96 29.63
C ASP A 259 -8.97 -25.47 28.21
N GLU A 260 -10.12 -24.83 28.04
CA GLU A 260 -10.56 -24.31 26.73
C GLU A 260 -9.63 -23.22 26.15
N SER A 261 -8.80 -22.58 26.98
CA SER A 261 -7.79 -21.64 26.49
C SER A 261 -6.82 -22.24 25.46
N TYR A 262 -6.65 -23.56 25.44
CA TYR A 262 -5.81 -24.25 24.45
C TYR A 262 -6.45 -24.38 23.06
N CYS A 263 -7.75 -24.08 22.91
CA CYS A 263 -8.48 -24.24 21.64
C CYS A 263 -7.87 -23.46 20.47
N SER A 264 -7.06 -22.42 20.73
CA SER A 264 -6.38 -21.64 19.71
C SER A 264 -5.06 -22.25 19.20
N LEU A 265 -4.69 -23.45 19.64
CA LEU A 265 -3.45 -24.13 19.29
C LEU A 265 -3.71 -25.48 18.61
N ILE A 266 -2.79 -25.89 17.75
CA ILE A 266 -2.58 -27.31 17.47
C ILE A 266 -1.87 -27.89 18.70
N LEU A 267 -2.63 -28.50 19.61
CA LEU A 267 -2.12 -29.15 20.81
C LEU A 267 -1.86 -30.63 20.53
N ASN A 268 -0.69 -31.12 20.91
CA ASN A 268 -0.38 -32.54 20.97
C ASN A 268 0.05 -32.96 22.38
N VAL A 269 -0.79 -33.72 23.05
CA VAL A 269 -0.58 -34.27 24.41
C VAL A 269 -0.66 -35.80 24.41
N GLY A 270 -0.54 -36.44 23.24
CA GLY A 270 -0.63 -37.89 23.13
C GLY A 270 0.42 -38.61 23.97
N ASN A 271 0.10 -39.79 24.50
CA ASN A 271 0.99 -40.57 25.36
C ASN A 271 1.40 -39.79 26.63
N ASN A 272 0.40 -39.51 27.47
CA ASN A 272 0.53 -38.89 28.78
C ASN A 272 -0.40 -39.61 29.79
N GLN A 273 -0.66 -39.02 30.95
CA GLN A 273 -1.56 -39.51 32.00
C GLN A 273 -2.69 -38.49 32.28
N MET A 274 -3.11 -37.75 31.25
CA MET A 274 -4.14 -36.73 31.37
C MET A 274 -5.53 -37.38 31.44
N SER A 275 -6.46 -36.74 32.15
CA SER A 275 -7.79 -37.30 32.42
C SER A 275 -8.90 -36.25 32.29
N GLY A 276 -10.15 -36.68 32.50
CA GLY A 276 -11.34 -35.84 32.36
C GLY A 276 -11.77 -35.66 30.90
N ARG A 277 -12.44 -34.55 30.60
CA ARG A 277 -12.98 -34.29 29.26
C ARG A 277 -12.06 -33.39 28.44
N ILE A 278 -11.81 -33.80 27.21
CA ILE A 278 -11.19 -32.98 26.17
C ILE A 278 -12.20 -31.88 25.76
N PRO A 279 -11.79 -30.60 25.67
CA PRO A 279 -12.64 -29.50 25.22
C PRO A 279 -13.38 -29.77 23.91
N GLU A 280 -14.60 -29.26 23.80
CA GLU A 280 -15.48 -29.50 22.64
C GLU A 280 -14.88 -28.95 21.34
N CYS A 281 -14.14 -27.84 21.42
CA CYS A 281 -13.41 -27.25 20.30
C CYS A 281 -12.42 -28.22 19.64
N PHE A 282 -11.93 -29.26 20.35
CA PHE A 282 -11.07 -30.29 19.78
C PHE A 282 -11.88 -31.50 19.34
N THR A 283 -12.75 -32.01 20.23
CA THR A 283 -13.50 -33.25 19.98
C THR A 283 -14.47 -33.14 18.81
N CYS A 284 -14.96 -31.95 18.48
CA CYS A 284 -15.81 -31.77 17.30
C CYS A 284 -15.06 -31.98 15.96
N HIS A 285 -13.72 -31.95 15.98
CA HIS A 285 -12.88 -32.20 14.81
C HIS A 285 -12.31 -33.64 14.76
N PHE A 286 -12.73 -34.54 15.66
CA PHE A 286 -12.19 -35.91 15.75
C PHE A 286 -12.55 -36.84 14.57
N ASN A 287 -13.39 -36.40 13.61
CA ASN A 287 -13.47 -37.11 12.33
C ASN A 287 -12.15 -37.05 11.55
N ASP A 288 -11.28 -36.06 11.81
CA ASP A 288 -9.88 -36.12 11.38
C ASP A 288 -9.10 -37.02 12.34
N LEU A 289 -8.96 -38.29 11.97
CA LEU A 289 -8.24 -39.29 12.75
C LEU A 289 -6.76 -38.94 12.97
N SER A 290 -6.14 -38.15 12.07
CA SER A 290 -4.77 -37.69 12.27
C SER A 290 -4.69 -36.64 13.38
N PHE A 291 -5.72 -35.78 13.48
CA PHE A 291 -5.81 -34.79 14.56
C PHE A 291 -6.19 -35.43 15.89
N GLN A 292 -7.12 -36.39 15.89
CA GLN A 292 -7.52 -37.13 17.09
C GLN A 292 -6.33 -37.79 17.79
N LYS A 293 -5.36 -38.34 17.04
CA LYS A 293 -4.14 -38.96 17.58
C LYS A 293 -3.31 -38.05 18.48
N ASN A 294 -3.44 -36.73 18.35
CA ASN A 294 -2.78 -35.78 19.25
C ASN A 294 -3.23 -35.92 20.72
N PHE A 295 -4.30 -36.66 21.00
CA PHE A 295 -4.83 -36.89 22.34
C PHE A 295 -4.81 -38.38 22.75
N GLU A 296 -4.20 -39.25 21.93
CA GLU A 296 -4.21 -40.71 22.15
C GLU A 296 -3.42 -41.11 23.40
N SER A 297 -3.64 -42.34 23.88
CA SER A 297 -2.89 -42.92 24.99
C SER A 297 -2.88 -42.02 26.24
N ASN A 298 -4.07 -41.58 26.65
CA ASN A 298 -4.38 -40.84 27.88
C ASN A 298 -5.65 -41.45 28.52
N GLU A 299 -6.10 -40.89 29.65
CA GLU A 299 -7.27 -41.32 30.42
C GLU A 299 -8.49 -40.41 30.19
N PHE A 300 -8.67 -39.86 28.98
CA PHE A 300 -9.78 -38.96 28.68
C PHE A 300 -11.13 -39.69 28.51
N ASP A 301 -12.18 -39.16 29.12
CA ASP A 301 -13.53 -39.74 29.12
C ASP A 301 -14.19 -39.75 27.73
N ASN A 302 -13.84 -38.76 26.90
CA ASN A 302 -14.50 -38.49 25.62
C ASN A 302 -13.55 -38.59 24.41
N TYR A 303 -12.41 -39.30 24.53
CA TYR A 303 -11.47 -39.51 23.42
C TYR A 303 -12.14 -40.13 22.18
N ASN A 304 -13.04 -41.11 22.38
CA ASN A 304 -13.75 -41.81 21.31
C ASN A 304 -15.08 -41.14 20.93
N SER A 305 -15.39 -39.96 21.49
CA SER A 305 -16.63 -39.24 21.22
C SER A 305 -16.36 -38.07 20.28
N ILE A 306 -17.28 -37.85 19.33
CA ILE A 306 -17.25 -36.65 18.47
C ILE A 306 -18.12 -35.58 19.13
N GLY A 307 -17.53 -34.43 19.43
CA GLY A 307 -18.22 -33.27 20.01
C GLY A 307 -19.14 -32.54 19.01
N THR A 308 -19.98 -31.63 19.51
CA THR A 308 -20.99 -30.89 18.73
C THR A 308 -20.76 -29.38 18.81
N CYS A 309 -19.62 -28.91 18.31
CA CYS A 309 -19.33 -27.47 18.32
C CYS A 309 -20.15 -26.70 17.28
N LYS A 310 -20.57 -25.48 17.61
CA LYS A 310 -21.16 -24.53 16.65
C LYS A 310 -20.01 -23.87 15.86
N THR A 311 -19.85 -24.21 14.58
CA THR A 311 -18.96 -23.47 13.68
C THR A 311 -19.66 -22.20 13.21
N ILE A 312 -18.97 -21.07 13.33
CA ILE A 312 -19.45 -19.76 12.89
C ILE A 312 -18.44 -19.24 11.87
N PRO A 313 -18.62 -19.53 10.58
CA PRO A 313 -17.65 -19.15 9.57
C PRO A 313 -18.02 -17.85 8.85
N LYS A 314 -17.00 -17.10 8.49
CA LYS A 314 -17.07 -15.88 7.68
C LYS A 314 -16.00 -15.90 6.62
N LEU A 315 -16.36 -15.59 5.39
CA LEU A 315 -15.42 -15.47 4.28
C LEU A 315 -15.23 -13.99 3.96
N LYS A 316 -13.99 -13.50 4.01
CA LYS A 316 -13.66 -12.11 3.67
C LYS A 316 -12.58 -12.06 2.60
N TYR A 317 -12.79 -11.16 1.65
CA TYR A 317 -11.79 -10.72 0.70
C TYR A 317 -10.76 -9.77 1.35
N TYR A 318 -9.49 -9.90 0.98
CA TYR A 318 -8.45 -8.92 1.31
C TYR A 318 -7.33 -8.89 0.26
N ASN A 319 -6.60 -7.78 0.19
CA ASN A 319 -5.42 -7.65 -0.67
C ASN A 319 -4.17 -8.10 0.09
N GLN A 320 -3.44 -9.08 -0.43
CA GLN A 320 -2.16 -9.51 0.11
C GLN A 320 -1.02 -8.99 -0.76
N THR A 321 -0.06 -8.29 -0.15
CA THR A 321 1.16 -7.86 -0.82
C THR A 321 2.31 -8.77 -0.43
N PHE A 322 3.02 -9.32 -1.43
CA PHE A 322 4.22 -10.13 -1.21
C PHE A 322 5.28 -9.82 -2.26
N TRP A 323 6.52 -10.23 -1.99
CA TRP A 323 7.64 -10.04 -2.92
C TRP A 323 7.80 -11.29 -3.77
N ASN A 324 7.76 -11.17 -5.10
CA ASN A 324 7.78 -12.32 -6.00
C ASN A 324 9.18 -12.69 -6.53
N GLY A 325 10.24 -12.05 -6.01
CA GLY A 325 11.60 -12.18 -6.54
C GLY A 325 12.07 -10.99 -7.38
N VAL A 326 11.14 -10.14 -7.86
CA VAL A 326 11.43 -9.00 -8.75
C VAL A 326 10.80 -7.71 -8.23
N SER A 327 9.53 -7.75 -7.81
CA SER A 327 8.78 -6.60 -7.32
C SER A 327 7.78 -7.00 -6.23
N LYS A 328 7.28 -5.99 -5.49
CA LYS A 328 6.13 -6.18 -4.61
C LYS A 328 4.88 -6.29 -5.47
N VAL A 329 4.18 -7.41 -5.37
CA VAL A 329 2.92 -7.67 -6.07
C VAL A 329 1.81 -7.74 -5.03
N THR A 330 0.72 -7.04 -5.31
CA THR A 330 -0.51 -7.12 -4.52
C THR A 330 -1.50 -7.99 -5.28
N ILE A 331 -1.94 -9.09 -4.67
CA ILE A 331 -2.97 -9.94 -5.24
C ILE A 331 -4.17 -10.08 -4.29
N PRO A 332 -5.38 -10.19 -4.86
CA PRO A 332 -6.55 -10.67 -4.17
C PRO A 332 -6.37 -12.02 -3.46
N ALA A 333 -6.79 -12.11 -2.20
CA ALA A 333 -6.81 -13.35 -1.41
C ALA A 333 -8.12 -13.45 -0.59
N LEU A 334 -8.43 -14.66 -0.10
CA LEU A 334 -9.56 -14.91 0.79
C LEU A 334 -9.11 -15.33 2.17
N SER A 335 -9.88 -14.94 3.17
CA SER A 335 -9.72 -15.38 4.55
C SER A 335 -11.03 -15.98 5.03
N LEU A 336 -10.99 -17.27 5.36
CA LEU A 336 -12.06 -17.95 6.09
C LEU A 336 -11.74 -17.85 7.58
N MET A 337 -12.55 -17.10 8.30
CA MET A 337 -12.34 -16.77 9.70
C MET A 337 -13.59 -16.98 10.54
N GLY A 338 -13.44 -17.08 11.85
CA GLY A 338 -14.55 -17.19 12.79
C GLY A 338 -14.28 -18.17 13.91
N GLN A 339 -15.30 -18.89 14.36
CA GLN A 339 -15.21 -19.84 15.48
C GLN A 339 -15.30 -21.28 14.98
N ASN A 340 -14.50 -22.17 15.58
CA ASN A 340 -14.47 -23.60 15.26
C ASN A 340 -14.25 -23.90 13.77
N ILE A 341 -13.33 -23.14 13.16
CA ILE A 341 -12.92 -23.29 11.74
C ILE A 341 -12.04 -24.53 11.54
N GLY A 342 -11.42 -25.03 12.62
CA GLY A 342 -10.60 -26.23 12.63
C GLY A 342 -9.09 -26.01 12.58
N TYR A 343 -8.36 -27.11 12.58
CA TYR A 343 -6.91 -27.17 12.81
C TYR A 343 -6.09 -27.55 11.56
N SER A 344 -6.75 -27.82 10.44
CA SER A 344 -6.09 -28.15 9.18
C SER A 344 -6.85 -27.58 7.99
N THR A 345 -6.12 -26.97 7.07
CA THR A 345 -6.70 -26.49 5.79
C THR A 345 -7.23 -27.65 4.93
N ARG A 346 -6.68 -28.86 5.09
CA ARG A 346 -7.13 -30.07 4.39
C ARG A 346 -8.55 -30.48 4.75
N ASN A 347 -9.09 -30.00 5.89
CA ASN A 347 -10.46 -30.28 6.27
C ASN A 347 -11.47 -29.32 5.65
N VAL A 348 -11.04 -28.33 4.87
CA VAL A 348 -11.94 -27.35 4.27
C VAL A 348 -12.06 -27.60 2.77
N VAL A 349 -13.27 -27.94 2.34
CA VAL A 349 -13.62 -28.18 0.94
C VAL A 349 -14.62 -27.12 0.50
N SER A 350 -14.47 -26.60 -0.70
CA SER A 350 -15.31 -25.51 -1.21
C SER A 350 -15.86 -25.77 -2.61
N SER A 351 -17.05 -25.26 -2.90
CA SER A 351 -17.65 -25.32 -4.23
C SER A 351 -18.28 -23.97 -4.61
N PRO A 352 -17.79 -23.28 -5.66
CA PRO A 352 -16.60 -23.60 -6.45
C PRO A 352 -15.32 -23.66 -5.62
N GLN A 353 -14.31 -24.39 -6.14
CA GLN A 353 -13.08 -24.69 -5.41
C GLN A 353 -12.25 -23.43 -5.13
N ILE A 354 -11.92 -23.24 -3.87
CA ILE A 354 -10.97 -22.28 -3.29
C ILE A 354 -9.85 -23.09 -2.64
N GLN A 355 -8.60 -22.73 -2.96
CA GLN A 355 -7.42 -23.35 -2.36
C GLN A 355 -7.02 -22.63 -1.07
N PHE A 356 -7.47 -23.14 0.08
CA PHE A 356 -6.97 -22.72 1.38
C PHE A 356 -5.67 -23.44 1.69
N ASN A 357 -4.56 -22.71 1.75
CA ASN A 357 -3.23 -23.31 1.87
C ASN A 357 -2.47 -22.82 3.12
N VAL A 358 -3.00 -21.81 3.82
CA VAL A 358 -2.32 -21.18 4.95
C VAL A 358 -3.22 -21.22 6.18
N LEU A 359 -2.79 -21.95 7.21
CA LEU A 359 -3.39 -21.87 8.54
C LEU A 359 -2.76 -20.69 9.27
N VAL A 360 -3.51 -19.61 9.45
CA VAL A 360 -3.01 -18.37 10.09
C VAL A 360 -3.18 -18.44 11.60
N LYS A 361 -4.35 -18.90 12.06
CA LYS A 361 -4.65 -19.11 13.47
C LYS A 361 -5.48 -20.37 13.61
N ALA A 362 -4.97 -21.31 14.40
CA ALA A 362 -5.67 -22.57 14.64
C ALA A 362 -7.08 -22.30 15.19
N ASN A 363 -8.02 -23.13 14.74
CA ASN A 363 -9.43 -23.08 15.07
C ASN A 363 -10.21 -21.81 14.69
N SER A 364 -9.59 -20.83 14.01
CA SER A 364 -10.23 -19.53 13.81
C SER A 364 -9.90 -18.79 12.51
N LYS A 365 -8.79 -19.07 11.84
CA LYS A 365 -8.43 -18.35 10.60
C LYS A 365 -7.56 -19.16 9.66
N ILE A 366 -8.04 -19.35 8.44
CA ILE A 366 -7.30 -19.91 7.31
C ILE A 366 -7.41 -19.00 6.09
N ASN A 367 -6.35 -18.94 5.29
CA ASN A 367 -6.29 -18.07 4.12
C ASN A 367 -6.03 -18.86 2.84
N SER A 368 -6.57 -18.35 1.73
CA SER A 368 -6.15 -18.70 0.37
C SER A 368 -5.00 -17.78 -0.06
N VAL A 369 -4.19 -18.26 -1.00
CA VAL A 369 -3.05 -17.49 -1.53
C VAL A 369 -3.45 -16.62 -2.72
N SER A 370 -4.48 -17.03 -3.46
CA SER A 370 -5.02 -16.26 -4.57
C SER A 370 -6.52 -16.41 -4.64
N TYR A 371 -7.16 -15.37 -5.17
CA TYR A 371 -8.58 -15.35 -5.49
C TYR A 371 -8.79 -14.49 -6.73
N LYS A 372 -9.84 -14.78 -7.50
CA LYS A 372 -10.30 -13.85 -8.54
C LYS A 372 -11.57 -13.19 -8.00
N PRO A 373 -11.54 -11.89 -7.65
CA PRO A 373 -12.71 -11.18 -7.15
C PRO A 373 -13.90 -11.43 -8.06
N ASN A 374 -14.91 -12.08 -7.51
CA ASN A 374 -16.14 -12.40 -8.18
C ASN A 374 -17.22 -12.59 -7.12
N ARG A 375 -18.48 -12.47 -7.56
CA ARG A 375 -19.65 -12.48 -6.68
C ARG A 375 -20.20 -13.88 -6.40
N ILE A 376 -19.34 -14.88 -6.41
CA ILE A 376 -19.81 -16.26 -6.37
C ILE A 376 -20.16 -16.64 -4.93
N ILE A 377 -21.29 -17.32 -4.81
CA ILE A 377 -21.70 -17.99 -3.58
C ILE A 377 -20.93 -19.31 -3.50
N HIS A 378 -20.23 -19.52 -2.40
CA HIS A 378 -19.46 -20.73 -2.13
C HIS A 378 -20.16 -21.61 -1.09
N LYS A 379 -20.23 -22.90 -1.36
CA LYS A 379 -20.52 -23.91 -0.34
C LYS A 379 -19.21 -24.35 0.30
N ILE A 380 -19.04 -24.12 1.59
CA ILE A 380 -17.85 -24.49 2.36
C ILE A 380 -18.22 -25.63 3.30
N LYS A 381 -17.57 -26.78 3.14
CA LYS A 381 -17.73 -27.97 3.98
C LYS A 381 -16.49 -28.19 4.83
N PHE A 382 -16.70 -28.33 6.14
CA PHE A 382 -15.68 -28.70 7.11
C PHE A 382 -15.74 -30.22 7.31
N THR A 383 -14.85 -30.98 6.66
CA THR A 383 -14.89 -32.45 6.69
C THR A 383 -14.61 -33.03 8.07
N SER A 384 -13.91 -32.29 8.94
CA SER A 384 -13.63 -32.70 10.32
C SER A 384 -14.84 -32.61 11.24
N THR A 385 -15.79 -31.69 11.00
CA THR A 385 -17.06 -31.59 11.76
C THR A 385 -18.27 -32.16 11.01
N GLY A 386 -18.15 -32.33 9.69
CA GLY A 386 -19.24 -32.71 8.80
C GLY A 386 -20.17 -31.55 8.41
N GLN A 387 -19.97 -30.35 8.97
CA GLN A 387 -20.84 -29.19 8.75
C GLN A 387 -20.59 -28.51 7.39
N GLU A 388 -21.65 -27.97 6.79
CA GLU A 388 -21.60 -27.27 5.51
C GLU A 388 -22.30 -25.90 5.62
N PHE A 389 -21.68 -24.88 5.03
CA PHE A 389 -22.11 -23.50 5.11
C PHE A 389 -22.13 -22.88 3.72
N THR A 390 -23.11 -22.01 3.47
CA THR A 390 -23.11 -21.16 2.27
C THR A 390 -22.54 -19.80 2.63
N LEU A 391 -21.49 -19.34 1.94
CA LEU A 391 -20.77 -18.11 2.23
C LEU A 391 -20.46 -17.33 0.94
N THR A 392 -20.17 -16.05 1.06
CA THR A 392 -19.68 -15.22 -0.04
C THR A 392 -18.55 -14.32 0.46
N PRO A 393 -17.52 -14.03 -0.35
CA PRO A 393 -16.32 -13.34 0.10
C PRO A 393 -16.43 -11.81 0.18
N ASP A 394 -17.38 -11.20 -0.55
CA ASP A 394 -17.57 -9.75 -0.55
C ASP A 394 -18.73 -9.35 0.38
N PRO A 395 -18.69 -8.16 0.99
CA PRO A 395 -19.83 -7.65 1.72
C PRO A 395 -20.91 -7.28 0.68
N TYR A 396 -22.06 -7.96 0.75
CA TYR A 396 -23.27 -7.60 0.02
C TYR A 396 -24.30 -7.07 1.02
N PRO A 397 -25.10 -6.05 0.64
CA PRO A 397 -26.23 -5.67 1.46
C PRO A 397 -27.13 -6.90 1.64
N PRO A 398 -27.65 -7.12 2.85
CA PRO A 398 -28.55 -8.22 3.12
C PRO A 398 -29.74 -8.13 2.16
N LEU A 399 -29.93 -9.15 1.31
CA LEU A 399 -31.01 -9.18 0.33
C LEU A 399 -32.25 -9.72 1.02
N LEU A 400 -33.30 -8.92 1.10
CA LEU A 400 -34.56 -9.33 1.73
C LEU A 400 -35.54 -9.86 0.68
N SER A 401 -36.09 -11.04 0.88
CA SER A 401 -37.10 -11.64 -0.02
C SER A 401 -38.48 -11.77 0.62
N ASN A 402 -38.55 -12.06 1.91
CA ASN A 402 -39.82 -12.16 2.63
C ASN A 402 -39.61 -11.93 4.13
N ILE A 403 -40.62 -11.38 4.82
CA ILE A 403 -40.68 -11.31 6.28
C ILE A 403 -41.97 -11.96 6.73
N THR A 404 -41.86 -12.93 7.63
CA THR A 404 -43.03 -13.53 8.29
C THR A 404 -42.96 -13.27 9.78
N SER A 405 -44.10 -13.20 10.44
CA SER A 405 -44.19 -12.95 11.88
C SER A 405 -45.10 -13.98 12.53
N ASN A 406 -44.71 -14.46 13.71
CA ASN A 406 -45.53 -15.29 14.57
C ASN A 406 -45.17 -15.00 16.04
N ASN A 407 -46.12 -14.54 16.85
CA ASN A 407 -45.95 -14.27 18.29
C ASN A 407 -44.67 -13.47 18.63
N HIS A 408 -44.50 -12.28 18.05
CA HIS A 408 -43.31 -11.41 18.21
C HIS A 408 -42.00 -11.95 17.63
N ILE A 409 -41.99 -13.17 17.07
CA ILE A 409 -40.83 -13.74 16.38
C ILE A 409 -40.96 -13.40 14.90
N LEU A 410 -39.98 -12.68 14.37
CA LEU A 410 -39.88 -12.33 12.97
C LEU A 410 -38.84 -13.20 12.29
N VAL A 411 -39.21 -13.72 11.12
CA VAL A 411 -38.35 -14.53 10.26
C VAL A 411 -38.14 -13.77 8.95
N PHE A 412 -36.92 -13.30 8.75
CA PHE A 412 -36.45 -12.64 7.54
C PHE A 412 -35.86 -13.70 6.63
N LYS A 413 -36.44 -13.91 5.45
CA LYS A 413 -35.88 -14.76 4.40
C LYS A 413 -35.17 -13.89 3.37
N GLY A 414 -34.07 -14.39 2.84
CA GLY A 414 -33.20 -13.59 2.00
C GLY A 414 -31.90 -14.28 1.60
N LEU A 415 -30.91 -13.48 1.24
CA LEU A 415 -29.53 -13.89 0.95
C LEU A 415 -28.54 -12.96 1.66
N TYR A 416 -27.27 -13.40 1.77
CA TYR A 416 -26.15 -12.59 2.25
C TYR A 416 -26.21 -12.20 3.73
N TYR A 417 -26.85 -13.03 4.54
CA TYR A 417 -26.83 -12.89 5.98
C TYR A 417 -25.59 -13.56 6.59
N SER A 418 -25.23 -13.18 7.82
CA SER A 418 -24.08 -13.74 8.55
C SER A 418 -24.50 -14.92 9.43
N TYR A 419 -23.63 -15.91 9.64
CA TYR A 419 -23.83 -16.90 10.72
C TYR A 419 -23.43 -16.33 12.09
N ASP A 420 -22.67 -15.24 12.10
CA ASP A 420 -22.34 -14.50 13.31
C ASP A 420 -23.43 -13.48 13.61
N ILE A 421 -24.30 -13.82 14.55
CA ILE A 421 -25.42 -12.96 14.95
C ILE A 421 -24.96 -11.62 15.55
N THR A 422 -23.73 -11.54 16.06
CA THR A 422 -23.20 -10.29 16.64
C THR A 422 -22.94 -9.21 15.59
N GLU A 423 -22.85 -9.61 14.31
CA GLU A 423 -22.69 -8.70 13.18
C GLU A 423 -24.03 -8.23 12.59
N ILE A 424 -25.17 -8.69 13.14
CA ILE A 424 -26.50 -8.42 12.60
C ILE A 424 -27.25 -7.49 13.54
N THR A 425 -27.75 -6.39 12.99
CA THR A 425 -28.61 -5.45 13.73
C THR A 425 -29.88 -5.20 12.93
N ILE A 426 -31.02 -5.34 13.60
CA ILE A 426 -32.34 -5.13 13.00
C ILE A 426 -33.08 -4.10 13.84
N THR A 427 -33.55 -3.05 13.18
CA THR A 427 -34.40 -2.01 13.79
C THR A 427 -35.71 -1.93 13.03
N ILE A 428 -36.81 -1.76 13.77
CA ILE A 428 -38.17 -1.65 13.25
C ILE A 428 -38.83 -0.49 14.00
N GLY A 429 -39.04 0.62 13.30
CA GLY A 429 -39.45 1.88 13.89
C GLY A 429 -38.42 2.35 14.92
N ASP A 430 -38.85 2.52 16.16
CA ASP A 430 -38.02 2.88 17.31
C ASP A 430 -37.53 1.66 18.12
N LYS A 431 -37.82 0.43 17.68
CA LYS A 431 -37.54 -0.80 18.42
C LYS A 431 -36.43 -1.63 17.77
N SER A 432 -35.59 -2.25 18.61
CA SER A 432 -34.62 -3.25 18.19
C SER A 432 -35.28 -4.63 18.11
N CYS A 433 -34.87 -5.45 17.15
CA CYS A 433 -35.23 -6.86 17.09
C CYS A 433 -34.02 -7.72 17.48
N ASP A 434 -34.13 -8.48 18.57
CA ASP A 434 -33.03 -9.25 19.12
C ASP A 434 -32.82 -10.51 18.30
N VAL A 435 -31.69 -10.59 17.58
CA VAL A 435 -31.37 -11.70 16.68
C VAL A 435 -31.05 -12.95 17.49
N THR A 436 -31.85 -14.01 17.31
CA THR A 436 -31.71 -15.27 18.05
C THR A 436 -31.00 -16.34 17.24
N ASP A 437 -31.15 -16.34 15.92
CA ASP A 437 -30.49 -17.28 15.03
C ASP A 437 -30.33 -16.70 13.62
N SER A 438 -29.28 -17.13 12.91
CA SER A 438 -29.03 -16.67 11.56
C SER A 438 -28.26 -17.70 10.74
N THR A 439 -28.62 -17.78 9.47
CA THR A 439 -27.93 -18.51 8.40
C THR A 439 -27.77 -17.58 7.22
N PHE A 440 -27.06 -18.00 6.17
CA PHE A 440 -26.96 -17.23 4.93
C PHE A 440 -28.31 -16.83 4.30
N TYR A 441 -29.38 -17.61 4.56
CA TYR A 441 -30.67 -17.48 3.90
C TYR A 441 -31.81 -16.95 4.80
N GLN A 442 -31.60 -16.97 6.11
CA GLN A 442 -32.66 -16.67 7.06
C GLN A 442 -32.10 -16.07 8.35
N ILE A 443 -32.74 -15.02 8.83
CA ILE A 443 -32.55 -14.47 10.18
C ILE A 443 -33.84 -14.66 10.97
N THR A 444 -33.70 -15.07 12.22
CA THR A 444 -34.80 -15.09 13.20
C THR A 444 -34.48 -14.09 14.29
N CYS A 445 -35.41 -13.19 14.58
CA CYS A 445 -35.26 -12.23 15.67
C CYS A 445 -36.56 -12.08 16.45
N THR A 446 -36.47 -11.63 17.70
CA THR A 446 -37.62 -11.40 18.58
C THR A 446 -37.78 -9.92 18.85
N LEU A 447 -38.97 -9.39 18.61
CA LEU A 447 -39.35 -8.03 18.97
C LEU A 447 -39.81 -8.03 20.44
N THR A 448 -39.07 -7.37 21.32
CA THR A 448 -39.43 -7.29 22.76
C THR A 448 -40.69 -6.47 23.01
N THR A 449 -40.93 -5.45 22.18
CA THR A 449 -42.14 -4.63 22.19
C THR A 449 -42.46 -4.17 20.76
N TYR A 450 -43.73 -4.06 20.42
CA TYR A 450 -44.14 -3.47 19.14
C TYR A 450 -43.86 -1.95 19.09
N PRO A 451 -43.57 -1.39 17.90
CA PRO A 451 -43.46 0.06 17.70
C PRO A 451 -44.82 0.75 17.89
N ASN A 452 -44.80 2.05 18.18
CA ASN A 452 -46.03 2.84 18.41
C ASN A 452 -46.92 2.94 17.15
N GLN A 453 -46.31 2.91 15.98
CA GLN A 453 -46.99 2.82 14.69
C GLN A 453 -46.88 1.39 14.19
N LEU A 454 -47.99 0.83 13.70
CA LEU A 454 -48.08 -0.55 13.24
C LEU A 454 -48.24 -0.68 11.71
N ASN A 455 -48.78 0.34 11.05
CA ASN A 455 -48.89 0.37 9.59
C ASN A 455 -47.73 1.13 8.96
N ASN A 456 -47.12 0.57 7.93
CA ASN A 456 -46.01 1.11 7.14
C ASN A 456 -44.84 1.58 8.02
N VAL A 457 -44.42 0.73 8.95
CA VAL A 457 -43.29 0.95 9.85
C VAL A 457 -41.99 0.73 9.09
N SER A 458 -41.11 1.73 9.04
CA SER A 458 -39.79 1.55 8.45
C SER A 458 -38.92 0.64 9.32
N GLY A 459 -38.07 -0.15 8.68
CA GLY A 459 -37.09 -0.99 9.31
C GLY A 459 -35.78 -1.00 8.55
N THR A 460 -34.70 -1.27 9.27
CA THR A 460 -33.35 -1.40 8.72
C THR A 460 -32.74 -2.71 9.19
N LEU A 461 -32.29 -3.52 8.24
CA LEU A 461 -31.52 -4.74 8.48
C LEU A 461 -30.08 -4.46 8.05
N LYS A 462 -29.16 -4.55 9.00
CA LYS A 462 -27.73 -4.35 8.78
C LYS A 462 -26.96 -5.63 9.12
N VAL A 463 -26.04 -6.01 8.23
CA VAL A 463 -25.10 -7.13 8.38
C VAL A 463 -23.69 -6.58 8.13
N ASP A 464 -22.82 -6.67 9.13
CA ASP A 464 -21.50 -6.01 9.15
C ASP A 464 -21.65 -4.49 8.94
N GLN A 465 -21.12 -3.92 7.85
CA GLN A 465 -21.22 -2.49 7.52
C GLN A 465 -22.35 -2.17 6.53
N LEU A 466 -23.01 -3.17 5.96
CA LEU A 466 -23.99 -2.98 4.89
C LEU A 466 -25.42 -3.13 5.40
N GLN A 467 -26.34 -2.39 4.80
CA GLN A 467 -27.72 -2.34 5.24
C GLN A 467 -28.72 -2.32 4.09
N THR A 468 -29.91 -2.80 4.41
CA THR A 468 -31.11 -2.74 3.56
C THR A 468 -32.25 -2.14 4.40
N THR A 469 -33.03 -1.25 3.79
CA THR A 469 -34.25 -0.70 4.39
C THR A 469 -35.49 -1.35 3.81
N PHE A 470 -36.53 -1.47 4.64
CA PHE A 470 -37.81 -2.05 4.27
C PHE A 470 -38.92 -1.36 5.07
N ASN A 471 -40.18 -1.48 4.65
CA ASN A 471 -41.32 -1.11 5.49
C ASN A 471 -42.05 -2.38 5.94
N LEU A 472 -42.95 -2.29 6.91
CA LEU A 472 -43.73 -3.42 7.43
C LEU A 472 -45.14 -2.95 7.81
N ASN A 473 -46.13 -3.82 7.65
CA ASN A 473 -47.40 -3.70 8.37
C ASN A 473 -47.43 -4.78 9.46
N LEU A 474 -47.42 -4.37 10.72
CA LEU A 474 -47.48 -5.24 11.89
C LEU A 474 -48.94 -5.36 12.34
N ASP A 475 -49.44 -6.59 12.50
CA ASP A 475 -50.72 -6.84 13.19
C ASP A 475 -50.44 -7.30 14.62
N ASN A 476 -51.22 -6.76 15.57
CA ASN A 476 -51.15 -7.13 16.99
C ASN A 476 -52.06 -8.34 17.31
N ASN A 477 -52.86 -8.84 16.36
CA ASN A 477 -53.75 -9.97 16.57
C ASN A 477 -53.05 -11.29 16.22
N ASP A 478 -52.58 -12.00 17.25
CA ASP A 478 -52.10 -13.40 17.28
C ASP A 478 -52.34 -14.25 16.01
N GLY A 479 -51.47 -14.08 14.99
CA GLY A 479 -51.09 -15.19 14.12
C GLY A 479 -51.50 -15.17 12.64
N ASN A 480 -51.53 -14.04 11.92
CA ASN A 480 -51.42 -14.11 10.45
C ASN A 480 -50.58 -12.99 9.79
N GLU A 481 -49.57 -13.46 9.06
CA GLU A 481 -48.76 -12.90 7.96
C GLU A 481 -48.65 -11.37 7.81
N VAL A 482 -47.50 -10.82 8.19
CA VAL A 482 -46.97 -9.54 7.67
C VAL A 482 -46.76 -9.71 6.17
N PHE A 483 -47.64 -9.14 5.33
CA PHE A 483 -47.40 -9.04 3.90
C PHE A 483 -46.67 -7.74 3.59
N ASN A 484 -45.43 -7.85 3.13
CA ASN A 484 -44.85 -6.81 2.31
C ASN A 484 -45.19 -7.08 0.85
N ASN A 485 -45.91 -6.14 0.23
CA ASN A 485 -45.96 -6.05 -1.22
C ASN A 485 -44.60 -5.53 -1.69
N TYR A 486 -43.68 -6.43 -2.03
CA TYR A 486 -42.37 -6.07 -2.56
C TYR A 486 -42.47 -5.71 -4.04
N THR A 487 -41.85 -4.60 -4.44
CA THR A 487 -41.30 -4.44 -5.79
C THR A 487 -39.88 -5.03 -5.77
N SER A 488 -39.59 -5.98 -6.66
CA SER A 488 -38.26 -6.58 -6.77
C SER A 488 -37.26 -5.54 -7.30
N CYS A 489 -36.21 -5.24 -6.53
CA CYS A 489 -35.06 -4.52 -7.08
C CYS A 489 -34.34 -5.41 -8.11
N PRO A 490 -33.91 -4.86 -9.25
CA PRO A 490 -33.14 -5.60 -10.24
C PRO A 490 -31.75 -5.96 -9.70
N ASP A 491 -31.41 -7.25 -9.76
CA ASP A 491 -30.06 -7.82 -9.58
C ASP A 491 -29.22 -7.25 -8.41
N ASN A 492 -29.84 -7.08 -7.24
CA ASN A 492 -29.18 -6.64 -5.99
C ASN A 492 -28.43 -5.29 -6.11
N CYS A 493 -28.84 -4.41 -7.03
CA CYS A 493 -28.28 -3.05 -7.15
C CYS A 493 -26.75 -2.99 -7.23
N ASN A 494 -26.11 -3.99 -7.83
CA ASN A 494 -24.65 -4.11 -7.87
C ASN A 494 -23.99 -4.09 -6.47
N GLY A 495 -24.69 -4.54 -5.42
CA GLY A 495 -24.22 -4.49 -4.03
C GLY A 495 -24.44 -3.15 -3.32
N TYR A 496 -25.23 -2.25 -3.89
CA TYR A 496 -25.59 -0.96 -3.30
C TYR A 496 -27.00 -0.96 -2.71
N ILE A 497 -27.39 0.17 -2.10
CA ILE A 497 -28.64 0.29 -1.36
C ILE A 497 -29.81 0.13 -2.34
N CYS A 498 -30.61 -0.92 -2.12
CA CYS A 498 -31.89 -1.10 -2.79
C CYS A 498 -32.98 -0.45 -1.96
N ASN A 499 -33.80 0.40 -2.59
CA ASN A 499 -35.04 0.87 -2.01
C ASN A 499 -36.19 -0.06 -2.44
N TYR A 500 -36.55 -1.02 -1.58
CA TYR A 500 -37.60 -2.03 -1.87
C TYR A 500 -39.02 -1.46 -1.96
N ASN A 501 -39.22 -0.16 -1.68
CA ASN A 501 -40.51 0.50 -1.88
C ASN A 501 -40.67 0.99 -3.33
N THR A 502 -39.58 1.45 -3.96
CA THR A 502 -39.59 1.97 -5.33
C THR A 502 -39.08 0.95 -6.35
N GLY A 503 -38.35 -0.08 -5.91
CA GLY A 503 -37.64 -0.99 -6.80
C GLY A 503 -36.44 -0.34 -7.50
N ILE A 504 -35.99 0.83 -7.01
CA ILE A 504 -34.90 1.62 -7.61
C ILE A 504 -33.63 1.45 -6.76
N CYS A 505 -32.52 1.27 -7.44
CA CYS A 505 -31.20 1.19 -6.83
C CYS A 505 -30.58 2.57 -6.62
N GLU A 506 -30.02 2.83 -5.43
CA GLU A 506 -29.28 4.04 -5.12
C GLU A 506 -27.80 3.84 -5.47
N CYS A 507 -27.41 4.29 -6.67
CA CYS A 507 -26.06 4.08 -7.18
C CYS A 507 -25.07 5.10 -6.60
N PRO A 508 -23.86 4.67 -6.21
CA PRO A 508 -22.76 5.60 -5.92
C PRO A 508 -22.33 6.33 -7.19
N LYS A 509 -21.63 7.46 -7.04
CA LYS A 509 -21.31 8.41 -8.13
C LYS A 509 -20.67 7.80 -9.39
N ASP A 510 -19.88 6.76 -9.24
CA ASP A 510 -19.16 6.09 -10.34
C ASP A 510 -20.01 5.09 -11.13
N TRP A 511 -21.24 4.86 -10.68
CA TRP A 511 -22.16 3.85 -11.19
C TRP A 511 -23.54 4.46 -11.40
N THR A 512 -24.28 3.92 -12.36
CA THR A 512 -25.61 4.40 -12.73
C THR A 512 -26.41 3.28 -13.38
N GLY A 513 -27.63 3.60 -13.82
CA GLY A 513 -28.60 2.67 -14.36
C GLY A 513 -29.47 2.01 -13.29
N GLU A 514 -30.52 1.31 -13.72
CA GLU A 514 -31.55 0.74 -12.83
C GLU A 514 -30.99 -0.23 -11.79
N ASN A 515 -29.87 -0.88 -12.08
CA ASN A 515 -29.21 -1.88 -11.25
C ASN A 515 -27.78 -1.50 -10.83
N CYS A 516 -27.35 -0.25 -11.08
CA CYS A 516 -26.01 0.26 -10.75
C CYS A 516 -24.82 -0.51 -11.35
N PHE A 517 -25.02 -1.22 -12.46
CA PHE A 517 -23.94 -1.93 -13.17
C PHE A 517 -23.29 -1.09 -14.28
N ALA A 518 -23.93 -0.01 -14.72
CA ALA A 518 -23.35 0.82 -15.77
C ALA A 518 -22.37 1.82 -15.13
N PRO A 519 -21.09 1.84 -15.55
CA PRO A 519 -20.16 2.84 -15.06
C PRO A 519 -20.58 4.23 -15.56
N ASN A 520 -20.59 5.19 -14.65
CA ASN A 520 -20.80 6.59 -14.97
C ASN A 520 -19.47 7.20 -15.44
N HIS A 521 -19.10 6.92 -16.70
CA HIS A 521 -17.76 7.15 -17.22
C HIS A 521 -17.45 8.63 -17.50
N TYR A 522 -16.16 8.96 -17.45
CA TYR A 522 -15.61 10.25 -17.86
C TYR A 522 -14.20 10.10 -18.41
N VAL A 523 -13.76 11.10 -19.18
CA VAL A 523 -12.37 11.22 -19.63
C VAL A 523 -11.72 12.41 -18.93
N SER A 524 -10.61 12.17 -18.23
CA SER A 524 -9.86 13.20 -17.50
C SER A 524 -8.68 13.76 -18.29
N SER A 525 -8.10 12.97 -19.18
CA SER A 525 -7.00 13.41 -20.05
C SER A 525 -7.01 12.71 -21.40
N ILE A 526 -6.53 13.41 -22.43
CA ILE A 526 -6.31 12.82 -23.76
C ILE A 526 -4.93 13.24 -24.27
N THR A 527 -4.14 12.25 -24.64
CA THR A 527 -2.87 12.47 -25.33
C THR A 527 -3.17 12.80 -26.80
N PRO A 528 -2.80 13.99 -27.29
CA PRO A 528 -3.06 14.39 -28.67
C PRO A 528 -2.18 13.62 -29.66
N THR A 529 -2.55 13.67 -30.94
CA THR A 529 -1.78 13.10 -32.06
C THR A 529 -1.43 14.18 -33.09
N TYR A 530 -0.53 13.88 -34.04
CA TYR A 530 -0.18 14.82 -35.11
C TYR A 530 -1.28 14.88 -36.18
N GLU A 531 -1.24 15.91 -37.04
CA GLU A 531 -2.25 16.13 -38.11
C GLU A 531 -2.42 14.98 -39.10
N ASP A 532 -1.45 14.07 -39.23
CA ASP A 532 -1.54 12.84 -40.03
C ASP A 532 -2.36 11.72 -39.35
N GLY A 533 -2.78 11.92 -38.10
CA GLY A 533 -3.48 10.91 -37.31
C GLY A 533 -2.52 9.96 -36.61
N GLY A 534 -3.08 8.99 -35.89
CA GLY A 534 -2.31 8.02 -35.12
C GLY A 534 -3.01 7.58 -33.84
N LEU A 535 -2.19 7.08 -32.91
CA LEU A 535 -2.65 6.57 -31.62
C LEU A 535 -3.04 7.72 -30.70
N VAL A 536 -4.24 7.62 -30.14
CA VAL A 536 -4.80 8.50 -29.11
C VAL A 536 -4.94 7.68 -27.84
N THR A 537 -4.47 8.23 -26.72
CA THR A 537 -4.61 7.61 -25.39
C THR A 537 -5.50 8.49 -24.53
N MET A 538 -6.64 7.95 -24.09
CA MET A 538 -7.58 8.61 -23.19
C MET A 538 -7.48 7.98 -21.81
N ASN A 539 -7.29 8.78 -20.77
CA ASN A 539 -7.36 8.31 -19.38
C ASN A 539 -8.58 8.91 -18.69
N GLY A 540 -9.16 8.15 -17.76
CA GLY A 540 -10.37 8.53 -17.04
C GLY A 540 -10.91 7.36 -16.24
N TRP A 541 -12.22 7.31 -16.08
CA TRP A 541 -12.94 6.15 -15.53
C TRP A 541 -13.90 5.64 -16.59
N PHE A 542 -13.70 4.39 -17.03
CA PHE A 542 -14.52 3.73 -18.04
C PHE A 542 -15.26 2.49 -17.49
N GLY A 543 -14.89 2.02 -16.29
CA GLY A 543 -15.43 0.82 -15.65
C GLY A 543 -14.99 -0.48 -16.34
N ASP A 544 -15.46 -1.64 -15.86
CA ASP A 544 -15.05 -2.95 -16.41
C ASP A 544 -15.96 -3.47 -17.54
N ILE A 545 -17.06 -2.76 -17.82
CA ILE A 545 -18.09 -3.15 -18.78
C ILE A 545 -18.17 -2.08 -19.86
N HIS A 546 -18.09 -2.48 -21.13
CA HIS A 546 -17.97 -1.58 -22.28
C HIS A 546 -18.91 -1.97 -23.44
N LYS A 547 -20.19 -2.16 -23.14
CA LYS A 547 -21.17 -2.56 -24.16
C LYS A 547 -21.38 -1.44 -25.18
N ASP A 548 -21.36 -1.79 -26.48
CA ASP A 548 -21.57 -0.87 -27.59
C ASP A 548 -20.65 0.36 -27.55
N LEU A 549 -19.40 0.17 -27.09
CA LEU A 549 -18.43 1.25 -27.01
C LEU A 549 -18.14 1.85 -28.38
N ASN A 550 -18.35 3.16 -28.50
CA ASN A 550 -18.03 3.94 -29.67
C ASN A 550 -17.44 5.29 -29.24
N ILE A 551 -16.34 5.68 -29.88
CA ILE A 551 -15.68 6.96 -29.62
C ILE A 551 -15.60 7.74 -30.92
N THR A 552 -16.10 8.97 -30.90
CA THR A 552 -15.97 9.91 -32.01
C THR A 552 -15.21 11.15 -31.57
N ILE A 553 -14.25 11.56 -32.39
CA ILE A 553 -13.49 12.79 -32.22
C ILE A 553 -13.84 13.68 -33.42
N GLY A 554 -14.61 14.73 -33.16
CA GLY A 554 -15.28 15.53 -34.19
C GLY A 554 -16.20 14.65 -35.03
N ASN A 555 -15.94 14.60 -36.35
CA ASN A 555 -16.74 13.80 -37.29
C ASN A 555 -16.10 12.44 -37.61
N GLN A 556 -14.97 12.09 -36.98
CA GLN A 556 -14.26 10.84 -37.24
C GLN A 556 -14.48 9.85 -36.10
N GLU A 557 -14.67 8.58 -36.46
CA GLU A 557 -14.66 7.46 -35.52
C GLU A 557 -13.22 7.14 -35.12
N CYS A 558 -12.96 7.06 -33.81
CA CYS A 558 -11.68 6.61 -33.28
C CYS A 558 -11.70 5.10 -33.08
N LYS A 559 -10.93 4.37 -33.90
CA LYS A 559 -10.92 2.91 -33.93
C LYS A 559 -10.22 2.37 -32.69
N ILE A 560 -10.99 1.80 -31.77
CA ILE A 560 -10.50 1.28 -30.49
C ILE A 560 -9.43 0.21 -30.73
N ASP A 561 -8.32 0.35 -30.01
CA ASP A 561 -7.17 -0.56 -30.02
C ASP A 561 -7.13 -1.37 -28.72
N THR A 562 -7.07 -0.70 -27.57
CA THR A 562 -7.17 -1.36 -26.26
C THR A 562 -8.10 -0.60 -25.32
N ILE A 563 -8.65 -1.33 -24.35
CA ILE A 563 -9.50 -0.78 -23.31
C ILE A 563 -9.24 -1.45 -21.97
N SER A 564 -9.30 -0.64 -20.92
CA SER A 564 -9.27 -1.02 -19.52
C SER A 564 -10.22 -0.12 -18.73
N SER A 565 -10.33 -0.37 -17.42
CA SER A 565 -11.16 0.44 -16.53
C SER A 565 -10.79 1.91 -16.47
N ASN A 566 -9.53 2.27 -16.78
CA ASN A 566 -9.02 3.63 -16.63
C ASN A 566 -8.39 4.23 -17.90
N THR A 567 -8.16 3.42 -18.91
CA THR A 567 -7.46 3.85 -20.14
C THR A 567 -8.10 3.22 -21.37
N ILE A 568 -8.31 4.04 -22.40
CA ILE A 568 -8.69 3.60 -23.75
C ILE A 568 -7.63 4.11 -24.72
N THR A 569 -7.11 3.22 -25.57
CA THR A 569 -6.32 3.60 -26.75
C THR A 569 -7.14 3.40 -28.01
N CYS A 570 -7.07 4.35 -28.94
CA CYS A 570 -7.73 4.23 -30.23
C CYS A 570 -6.93 4.94 -31.33
N ASN A 571 -7.12 4.53 -32.58
CA ASN A 571 -6.47 5.13 -33.73
C ASN A 571 -7.44 6.04 -34.48
N ILE A 572 -7.00 7.26 -34.79
CA ILE A 572 -7.75 8.24 -35.57
C ILE A 572 -7.01 8.61 -36.85
N GLY A 573 -7.76 8.97 -37.90
CA GLY A 573 -7.21 9.47 -39.14
C GLY A 573 -6.72 10.91 -39.06
N ALA A 574 -6.19 11.39 -40.20
CA ALA A 574 -5.69 12.75 -40.35
C ALA A 574 -6.78 13.80 -40.09
N GLY A 575 -6.40 14.90 -39.47
CA GLY A 575 -7.30 15.98 -39.13
C GLY A 575 -6.55 17.22 -38.64
N THR A 576 -7.28 18.29 -38.37
CA THR A 576 -6.70 19.56 -37.95
C THR A 576 -7.56 20.25 -36.88
N GLY A 577 -6.91 21.08 -36.06
CA GLY A 577 -7.55 21.90 -35.04
C GLY A 577 -8.13 21.11 -33.85
N LYS A 578 -8.91 21.82 -33.02
CA LYS A 578 -9.63 21.24 -31.88
C LYS A 578 -10.87 20.46 -32.32
N LYS A 579 -11.22 19.42 -31.58
CA LYS A 579 -12.36 18.54 -31.82
C LYS A 579 -13.07 18.21 -30.51
N ASP A 580 -14.39 18.13 -30.59
CA ASP A 580 -15.22 17.53 -29.56
C ASP A 580 -14.92 16.04 -29.43
N VAL A 581 -15.07 15.50 -28.24
CA VAL A 581 -14.90 14.07 -27.97
C VAL A 581 -16.20 13.55 -27.38
N ILE A 582 -16.71 12.47 -27.97
CA ILE A 582 -17.90 11.77 -27.49
C ILE A 582 -17.51 10.32 -27.25
N VAL A 583 -17.76 9.84 -26.03
CA VAL A 583 -17.56 8.45 -25.62
C VAL A 583 -18.93 7.88 -25.26
N ASN A 584 -19.40 6.95 -26.09
CA ASN A 584 -20.66 6.24 -25.89
C ASN A 584 -20.34 4.83 -25.43
N GLN A 585 -20.89 4.39 -24.30
CA GLN A 585 -20.87 2.99 -23.88
C GLN A 585 -21.98 2.74 -22.87
N ASN A 586 -22.44 1.49 -22.78
CA ASN A 586 -23.44 1.07 -21.79
C ASN A 586 -24.75 1.88 -21.83
N GLY A 587 -25.09 2.44 -23.01
CA GLY A 587 -26.25 3.34 -23.17
C GLY A 587 -26.06 4.75 -22.60
N ILE A 588 -24.84 5.10 -22.17
CA ILE A 588 -24.48 6.41 -21.61
C ILE A 588 -23.56 7.12 -22.60
N THR A 589 -23.78 8.44 -22.73
CA THR A 589 -22.96 9.32 -23.55
C THR A 589 -22.23 10.29 -22.65
N TRP A 590 -20.89 10.22 -22.66
CA TRP A 590 -20.05 11.29 -22.14
C TRP A 590 -19.58 12.16 -23.30
N LYS A 591 -19.63 13.48 -23.12
CA LYS A 591 -19.26 14.45 -24.16
C LYS A 591 -18.46 15.59 -23.56
N SER A 592 -17.40 15.99 -24.25
CA SER A 592 -16.64 17.20 -23.95
C SER A 592 -16.35 17.99 -25.23
N PHE A 593 -16.47 19.31 -25.15
CA PHE A 593 -16.29 20.23 -26.27
C PHE A 593 -14.82 20.63 -26.41
N ASN A 594 -14.30 20.67 -27.64
CA ASN A 594 -12.94 21.10 -27.97
C ASN A 594 -11.82 20.42 -27.15
N PHE A 595 -12.05 19.20 -26.66
CA PHE A 595 -11.17 18.54 -25.70
C PHE A 595 -9.95 17.86 -26.34
N PHE A 596 -10.06 17.46 -27.61
CA PHE A 596 -8.95 16.90 -28.39
C PHE A 596 -8.37 17.94 -29.34
N VAL A 597 -7.06 17.90 -29.58
CA VAL A 597 -6.41 18.74 -30.60
C VAL A 597 -5.45 17.90 -31.45
N TYR A 598 -5.45 18.16 -32.75
CA TYR A 598 -4.38 17.70 -33.63
C TYR A 598 -3.16 18.63 -33.50
N GLN A 599 -2.00 18.06 -33.18
CA GLN A 599 -0.75 18.80 -33.09
C GLN A 599 -0.16 19.02 -34.48
N SER A 600 0.11 20.28 -34.82
CA SER A 600 0.93 20.59 -36.00
C SER A 600 2.36 20.06 -35.83
N LYS A 601 2.93 19.52 -36.91
CA LYS A 601 4.35 19.13 -36.95
C LYS A 601 5.29 20.34 -36.89
N GLN A 602 4.79 21.52 -37.19
CA GLN A 602 5.50 22.79 -37.05
C GLN A 602 4.71 23.73 -36.14
N GLN A 603 5.26 24.01 -34.97
CA GLN A 603 4.71 24.96 -34.01
C GLN A 603 5.09 26.39 -34.45
N THR A 604 4.14 27.31 -34.35
CA THR A 604 4.39 28.74 -34.59
C THR A 604 4.76 29.41 -33.27
N CYS A 605 5.90 30.10 -33.23
CA CYS A 605 6.24 30.91 -32.05
C CYS A 605 5.41 32.17 -32.01
N LEU A 606 5.16 32.65 -30.80
CA LEU A 606 4.46 33.89 -30.57
C LEU A 606 5.19 35.08 -31.24
N ASN A 607 4.44 35.91 -31.96
CA ASN A 607 4.94 37.05 -32.76
C ASN A 607 6.09 36.70 -33.71
N ASN A 608 6.31 35.43 -34.07
CA ASN A 608 7.49 34.95 -34.79
C ASN A 608 8.83 35.43 -34.19
N CYS A 609 8.89 35.57 -32.86
CA CYS A 609 10.06 36.08 -32.15
C CYS A 609 10.46 37.52 -32.56
N ILE A 610 9.46 38.33 -32.92
CA ILE A 610 9.55 39.70 -33.45
C ILE A 610 10.19 39.77 -34.83
N ASP A 611 11.48 39.46 -34.92
CA ASP A 611 12.21 39.33 -36.19
C ASP A 611 13.50 38.49 -36.01
N ASN A 612 14.15 38.16 -37.13
CA ASN A 612 15.37 37.36 -37.14
C ASN A 612 16.58 38.02 -36.43
N ASN A 613 16.54 39.31 -36.07
CA ASN A 613 17.59 39.98 -35.30
C ASN A 613 17.35 39.87 -33.78
N HIS A 614 16.11 39.65 -33.34
CA HIS A 614 15.74 39.56 -31.93
C HIS A 614 15.73 38.12 -31.42
N GLY A 615 15.20 37.17 -32.20
CA GLY A 615 15.13 35.77 -31.80
C GLY A 615 15.03 34.79 -32.97
N ILE A 616 15.14 33.51 -32.65
CA ILE A 616 14.93 32.40 -33.59
C ILE A 616 13.79 31.54 -33.04
N CYS A 617 12.78 31.29 -33.87
CA CYS A 617 11.68 30.41 -33.48
C CYS A 617 12.10 28.94 -33.55
N ASN A 618 12.03 28.25 -32.42
CA ASN A 618 12.16 26.81 -32.39
C ASN A 618 10.81 26.17 -32.78
N THR A 619 10.68 25.82 -34.06
CA THR A 619 9.43 25.28 -34.63
C THR A 619 9.06 23.88 -34.12
N SER A 620 9.93 23.22 -33.34
CA SER A 620 9.63 21.91 -32.74
C SER A 620 8.78 22.01 -31.47
N ASN A 621 8.92 23.09 -30.70
CA ASN A 621 8.20 23.31 -29.43
C ASN A 621 7.46 24.66 -29.36
N GLY A 622 7.65 25.55 -30.35
CA GLY A 622 7.00 26.86 -30.42
C GLY A 622 7.60 27.91 -29.50
N ILE A 623 8.84 27.72 -29.04
CA ILE A 623 9.54 28.62 -28.10
C ILE A 623 10.54 29.51 -28.85
N CYS A 624 10.61 30.79 -28.49
CA CYS A 624 11.60 31.71 -29.02
C CYS A 624 12.95 31.61 -28.30
N GLU A 625 14.02 31.42 -29.05
CA GLU A 625 15.40 31.49 -28.58
C GLU A 625 15.95 32.90 -28.86
N CYS A 626 16.06 33.73 -27.82
CA CYS A 626 16.47 35.13 -27.98
C CYS A 626 17.97 35.29 -28.21
N LYS A 627 18.31 36.20 -29.13
CA LYS A 627 19.70 36.57 -29.41
C LYS A 627 20.24 37.50 -28.33
N SER A 628 21.58 37.51 -28.17
CA SER A 628 22.28 38.39 -27.23
C SER A 628 21.82 39.84 -27.38
N GLY A 629 21.37 40.48 -26.30
CA GLY A 629 20.77 41.81 -26.34
C GLY A 629 19.25 41.82 -26.17
N TRP A 630 18.60 40.65 -26.25
CA TRP A 630 17.14 40.47 -26.17
C TRP A 630 16.77 39.36 -25.20
N THR A 631 15.59 39.47 -24.61
CA THR A 631 15.03 38.58 -23.59
C THR A 631 13.49 38.61 -23.65
N GLY A 632 12.85 37.70 -22.91
CA GLY A 632 11.40 37.49 -22.92
C GLY A 632 10.95 36.37 -23.84
N PHE A 633 9.71 35.93 -23.66
CA PHE A 633 9.16 34.74 -24.32
C PHE A 633 8.97 34.89 -25.84
N ASP A 634 8.91 36.12 -26.36
CA ASP A 634 8.86 36.45 -27.79
C ASP A 634 10.07 37.29 -28.24
N CYS A 635 11.07 37.47 -27.38
CA CYS A 635 12.26 38.30 -27.62
C CYS A 635 12.00 39.79 -27.88
N SER A 636 10.83 40.30 -27.49
CA SER A 636 10.49 41.73 -27.62
C SER A 636 11.21 42.67 -26.65
N SER A 637 11.82 42.15 -25.59
CA SER A 637 12.38 42.98 -24.51
C SER A 637 13.91 43.06 -24.60
N PRO A 638 14.55 44.24 -24.54
CA PRO A 638 16.01 44.34 -24.52
C PRO A 638 16.61 43.76 -23.22
N SER A 639 17.71 43.01 -23.30
CA SER A 639 18.46 42.54 -22.14
C SER A 639 19.32 43.68 -21.58
N ASN A 640 19.04 44.14 -20.37
CA ASN A 640 19.76 45.25 -19.73
C ASN A 640 21.22 44.84 -19.40
N ASN A 641 22.17 45.18 -20.28
CA ASN A 641 23.61 44.96 -20.09
C ASN A 641 24.36 46.18 -19.51
N ASN A 642 23.63 47.22 -19.05
CA ASN A 642 24.23 48.40 -18.45
C ASN A 642 24.16 48.34 -16.91
N ASN A 643 25.31 48.05 -16.29
CA ASN A 643 25.56 47.98 -14.84
C ASN A 643 25.25 49.26 -14.01
N ASN A 644 24.50 50.24 -14.51
CA ASN A 644 24.43 51.57 -13.89
C ASN A 644 23.03 52.13 -13.57
N ASN A 645 21.94 51.35 -13.63
CA ASN A 645 20.68 51.70 -12.97
C ASN A 645 19.82 50.44 -12.74
N ASN A 646 20.09 49.72 -11.64
CA ASN A 646 19.17 48.69 -11.15
C ASN A 646 17.98 49.41 -10.50
N GLY A 647 16.82 49.42 -11.15
CA GLY A 647 15.56 49.57 -10.42
C GLY A 647 15.44 48.39 -9.45
N ASN A 648 15.32 48.67 -8.15
CA ASN A 648 15.17 47.61 -7.15
C ASN A 648 13.77 47.02 -7.27
N THR A 649 13.68 45.82 -7.84
CA THR A 649 12.44 45.03 -7.86
C THR A 649 12.42 44.15 -6.63
N ASN A 650 11.41 44.33 -5.77
CA ASN A 650 11.21 43.48 -4.61
C ASN A 650 9.83 42.84 -4.71
N SER A 651 9.77 41.52 -4.62
CA SER A 651 8.52 40.78 -4.50
C SER A 651 8.22 40.44 -3.04
N THR A 652 6.94 40.30 -2.68
CA THR A 652 6.51 39.87 -1.35
C THR A 652 5.28 39.01 -1.50
N VAL A 653 5.31 37.83 -0.91
CA VAL A 653 4.16 36.94 -0.83
C VAL A 653 3.41 37.23 0.47
N ASN A 654 2.15 37.61 0.36
CA ASN A 654 1.31 38.01 1.48
C ASN A 654 0.60 36.79 2.10
N PRO A 655 0.25 36.83 3.40
CA PRO A 655 -0.46 35.73 4.08
C PRO A 655 -1.84 35.38 3.49
N ASP A 656 -2.44 36.28 2.71
CA ASP A 656 -3.72 36.07 2.02
C ASP A 656 -3.58 35.32 0.69
N GLY A 657 -2.38 34.83 0.36
CA GLY A 657 -2.07 34.12 -0.89
C GLY A 657 -1.86 35.06 -2.08
N SER A 658 -1.85 36.38 -1.90
CA SER A 658 -1.48 37.33 -2.95
C SER A 658 0.02 37.50 -3.06
N THR A 659 0.51 37.82 -4.25
CA THR A 659 1.89 38.25 -4.48
C THR A 659 1.92 39.71 -4.91
N THR A 660 2.66 40.53 -4.17
CA THR A 660 2.90 41.94 -4.49
C THR A 660 4.29 42.10 -5.08
N ILE A 661 4.41 42.77 -6.22
CA ILE A 661 5.66 43.05 -6.92
C ILE A 661 5.85 44.56 -6.97
N ASN A 662 6.83 45.05 -6.22
CA ASN A 662 7.18 46.46 -6.16
C ASN A 662 8.37 46.75 -7.06
N ASN A 663 8.23 47.75 -7.91
CA ASN A 663 9.29 48.24 -8.77
C ASN A 663 9.24 49.77 -8.80
N ASP A 664 10.15 50.41 -8.06
CA ASP A 664 10.13 51.84 -7.73
C ASP A 664 8.74 52.36 -7.30
N GLN A 665 8.04 53.12 -8.16
CA GLN A 665 6.74 53.74 -7.88
C GLN A 665 5.53 52.91 -8.33
N THR A 666 5.76 51.76 -8.97
CA THR A 666 4.71 50.91 -9.54
C THR A 666 4.59 49.61 -8.74
N THR A 667 3.35 49.25 -8.39
CA THR A 667 3.04 48.02 -7.65
C THR A 667 2.09 47.15 -8.45
N TYR A 668 2.47 45.91 -8.67
CA TYR A 668 1.62 44.88 -9.25
C TYR A 668 1.17 43.90 -8.18
N ASN A 669 -0.07 43.45 -8.25
CA ASN A 669 -0.61 42.40 -7.39
C ASN A 669 -1.12 41.23 -8.26
N ILE A 670 -0.96 40.02 -7.74
CA ILE A 670 -1.43 38.76 -8.36
C ILE A 670 -2.17 37.97 -7.28
N LEU A 671 -3.39 37.52 -7.57
CA LEU A 671 -4.22 36.81 -6.60
C LEU A 671 -5.11 35.76 -7.29
N ILE A 672 -5.28 34.60 -6.65
CA ILE A 672 -6.31 33.62 -7.00
C ILE A 672 -7.60 33.97 -6.28
N THR A 673 -8.70 34.13 -7.03
CA THR A 673 -9.95 34.68 -6.48
C THR A 673 -10.97 33.60 -6.17
N SER A 674 -11.15 32.63 -7.08
CA SER A 674 -12.20 31.62 -6.94
C SER A 674 -11.94 30.36 -7.75
N LEU A 675 -12.57 29.26 -7.31
CA LEU A 675 -12.70 28.02 -8.06
C LEU A 675 -14.18 27.79 -8.40
N LEU A 676 -14.49 27.62 -9.69
CA LEU A 676 -15.84 27.39 -10.18
C LEU A 676 -15.97 25.97 -10.72
N GLU A 677 -17.13 25.35 -10.49
CA GLU A 677 -17.59 24.17 -11.23
C GLU A 677 -18.52 24.65 -12.35
N LEU A 678 -18.16 24.31 -13.58
CA LEU A 678 -18.92 24.68 -14.77
C LEU A 678 -19.58 23.45 -15.37
N ASP A 679 -20.82 23.61 -15.84
CA ASP A 679 -21.49 22.56 -16.60
C ASP A 679 -20.99 22.49 -18.06
N ILE A 680 -21.58 21.59 -18.84
CA ILE A 680 -21.21 21.38 -20.25
C ILE A 680 -21.49 22.61 -21.14
N ASN A 681 -22.35 23.54 -20.71
CA ASN A 681 -22.66 24.79 -21.40
C ASN A 681 -21.78 25.95 -20.91
N SER A 682 -20.83 25.69 -20.01
CA SER A 682 -20.00 26.69 -19.31
C SER A 682 -20.78 27.57 -18.33
N ASP A 683 -21.97 27.15 -17.90
CA ASP A 683 -22.72 27.83 -16.85
C ASP A 683 -22.18 27.43 -15.47
N THR A 684 -22.16 28.38 -14.53
CA THR A 684 -21.64 28.12 -13.18
C THR A 684 -22.64 27.32 -12.35
N VAL A 685 -22.21 26.15 -11.89
CA VAL A 685 -22.99 25.24 -11.05
C VAL A 685 -22.65 25.44 -9.58
N LYS A 686 -21.37 25.65 -9.27
CA LYS A 686 -20.86 25.97 -7.94
C LYS A 686 -19.72 26.96 -8.01
N GLN A 687 -19.55 27.77 -6.98
CA GLN A 687 -18.46 28.74 -6.86
C GLN A 687 -17.92 28.77 -5.44
N TYR A 688 -16.59 28.73 -5.32
CA TYR A 688 -15.88 28.81 -4.04
C TYR A 688 -14.93 30.02 -4.06
N PRO A 689 -15.16 31.05 -3.23
CA PRO A 689 -14.22 32.14 -3.07
C PRO A 689 -12.97 31.68 -2.29
N LEU A 690 -11.79 31.97 -2.81
CA LEU A 690 -10.50 31.52 -2.26
C LEU A 690 -9.73 32.62 -1.50
N GLN A 691 -10.21 33.87 -1.56
CA GLN A 691 -9.55 35.00 -0.91
C GLN A 691 -9.61 34.90 0.62
N ASN A 692 -8.52 35.26 1.31
CA ASN A 692 -8.41 35.34 2.78
C ASN A 692 -8.65 34.03 3.56
N ASN A 693 -8.71 32.88 2.89
CA ASN A 693 -9.08 31.59 3.48
C ASN A 693 -7.91 30.59 3.51
N TRP A 694 -6.67 31.09 3.46
CA TRP A 694 -5.47 30.27 3.36
C TRP A 694 -4.80 30.02 4.72
N ASN A 695 -4.40 28.77 4.97
CA ASN A 695 -3.49 28.42 6.05
C ASN A 695 -2.06 28.27 5.49
N VAL A 696 -1.10 28.98 6.07
CA VAL A 696 0.33 28.91 5.69
C VAL A 696 0.99 27.73 6.38
N THR A 697 1.63 26.83 5.62
CA THR A 697 2.20 25.59 6.18
C THR A 697 3.72 25.48 6.17
N SER A 698 4.42 26.26 5.34
CA SER A 698 5.88 26.26 5.30
C SER A 698 6.43 27.59 4.77
N ASN A 699 7.36 28.17 5.50
CA ASN A 699 8.26 29.23 5.03
C ASN A 699 9.67 28.65 4.99
N ASP A 700 10.32 28.66 3.84
CA ASP A 700 11.78 28.49 3.81
C ASP A 700 12.45 29.61 4.63
N LYS A 701 13.64 29.36 5.19
CA LYS A 701 14.35 30.30 6.10
C LYS A 701 14.60 31.69 5.49
N ASN A 702 14.46 31.84 4.16
CA ASN A 702 14.61 33.08 3.41
C ASN A 702 13.28 33.62 2.83
N GLY A 703 12.15 32.91 2.95
CA GLY A 703 10.85 33.32 2.40
C GLY A 703 10.68 33.15 0.88
N SER A 704 11.60 32.48 0.18
CA SER A 704 11.58 32.34 -1.28
C SER A 704 10.62 31.27 -1.83
N ASN A 705 10.08 30.39 -0.99
CA ASN A 705 8.99 29.47 -1.35
C ASN A 705 7.97 29.42 -0.22
N VAL A 706 6.69 29.68 -0.55
CA VAL A 706 5.58 29.71 0.40
C VAL A 706 4.44 28.84 -0.12
N THR A 707 3.91 28.00 0.76
CA THR A 707 2.79 27.11 0.45
C THR A 707 1.57 27.44 1.32
N PHE A 708 0.44 27.60 0.65
CA PHE A 708 -0.87 27.91 1.20
C PHE A 708 -1.81 26.74 0.98
N ILE A 709 -2.60 26.40 2.00
CA ILE A 709 -3.58 25.32 1.95
C ILE A 709 -4.96 25.86 2.33
N GLN A 710 -5.96 25.56 1.52
CA GLN A 710 -7.36 25.81 1.81
C GLN A 710 -8.15 24.50 1.68
N ILE A 711 -9.01 24.20 2.67
CA ILE A 711 -9.91 23.05 2.66
C ILE A 711 -11.34 23.57 2.43
N LEU A 712 -12.02 23.00 1.44
CA LEU A 712 -13.43 23.30 1.18
C LEU A 712 -14.30 22.34 2.00
N ASN A 713 -14.86 22.83 3.11
CA ASN A 713 -15.58 22.02 4.11
C ASN A 713 -16.77 21.21 3.56
N GLU A 714 -17.37 21.61 2.43
CA GLU A 714 -18.49 20.89 1.82
C GLU A 714 -18.07 19.69 0.95
N THR A 715 -16.80 19.59 0.59
CA THR A 715 -16.32 18.60 -0.41
C THR A 715 -15.09 17.83 0.03
N GLU A 716 -14.52 18.09 1.21
CA GLU A 716 -13.20 17.60 1.65
C GLU A 716 -12.07 17.90 0.63
N CYS A 717 -12.33 18.80 -0.31
CA CYS A 717 -11.40 19.17 -1.36
C CYS A 717 -10.29 20.04 -0.77
N GLN A 718 -9.05 19.69 -1.10
CA GLN A 718 -7.86 20.43 -0.66
C GLN A 718 -7.25 21.18 -1.83
N ILE A 719 -7.17 22.50 -1.72
CA ILE A 719 -6.49 23.36 -2.68
C ILE A 719 -5.15 23.77 -2.06
N VAL A 720 -4.06 23.52 -2.79
CA VAL A 720 -2.71 23.87 -2.39
C VAL A 720 -2.12 24.83 -3.41
N LEU A 721 -1.77 26.03 -2.97
CA LEU A 721 -1.12 27.08 -3.74
C LEU A 721 0.34 27.17 -3.31
N SER A 722 1.27 27.05 -4.24
CA SER A 722 2.70 27.24 -4.00
C SER A 722 3.20 28.43 -4.81
N ILE A 723 3.91 29.34 -4.15
CA ILE A 723 4.49 30.54 -4.76
C ILE A 723 5.99 30.52 -4.49
N GLN A 724 6.79 30.55 -5.54
CA GLN A 724 8.26 30.50 -5.47
C GLN A 724 8.90 31.65 -6.25
N GLU A 725 9.84 32.35 -5.64
CA GLU A 725 10.70 33.33 -6.31
C GLU A 725 11.96 32.65 -6.87
N ILE A 726 12.29 32.94 -8.13
CA ILE A 726 13.42 32.31 -8.83
C ILE A 726 14.70 33.10 -8.58
N GLU A 727 15.59 32.57 -7.74
CA GLU A 727 16.82 33.28 -7.32
C GLU A 727 17.93 33.33 -8.41
N ASN A 728 17.94 32.36 -9.32
CA ASN A 728 18.88 32.26 -10.45
C ASN A 728 18.13 31.68 -11.66
N ASP A 729 18.61 31.95 -12.87
CA ASP A 729 18.05 31.35 -14.09
C ASP A 729 17.99 29.81 -13.95
N ILE A 730 16.80 29.22 -14.15
CA ILE A 730 16.60 27.77 -14.10
C ILE A 730 15.95 27.26 -15.39
N GLN A 731 16.32 26.05 -15.78
CA GLN A 731 15.57 25.27 -16.76
C GLN A 731 14.48 24.48 -16.02
N TYR A 732 13.23 24.71 -16.39
CA TYR A 732 12.06 24.12 -15.73
C TYR A 732 11.32 23.17 -16.66
N SER A 733 10.75 22.10 -16.10
CA SER A 733 9.96 21.13 -16.85
C SER A 733 8.61 20.89 -16.18
N PHE A 734 7.53 21.00 -16.96
CA PHE A 734 6.17 20.74 -16.50
C PHE A 734 5.30 20.17 -17.62
N ALA A 735 4.53 19.12 -17.33
CA ALA A 735 3.61 18.47 -18.26
C ALA A 735 4.23 18.16 -19.66
N GLY A 736 5.49 17.74 -19.66
CA GLY A 736 6.25 17.40 -20.86
C GLY A 736 6.70 18.61 -21.70
N LEU A 737 6.66 19.84 -21.15
CA LEU A 737 7.26 21.03 -21.74
C LEU A 737 8.51 21.40 -20.96
N GLU A 738 9.55 21.86 -21.65
CA GLU A 738 10.76 22.42 -21.05
C GLU A 738 10.88 23.89 -21.43
N PHE A 739 11.13 24.76 -20.45
CA PHE A 739 11.28 26.19 -20.67
C PHE A 739 12.18 26.82 -19.61
N LYS A 740 12.79 27.96 -19.97
CA LYS A 740 13.61 28.76 -19.04
C LYS A 740 12.74 29.64 -18.16
N LEU A 741 13.13 29.77 -16.89
CA LEU A 741 12.68 30.81 -15.97
C LEU A 741 13.87 31.68 -15.61
N ASP A 742 13.76 32.98 -15.87
CA ASP A 742 14.81 33.94 -15.56
C ASP A 742 14.82 34.30 -14.08
N LYS A 743 15.99 34.68 -13.56
CA LYS A 743 16.15 35.24 -12.22
C LYS A 743 15.17 36.40 -11.98
N GLY A 744 14.48 36.37 -10.83
CA GLY A 744 13.46 37.34 -10.44
C GLY A 744 12.04 37.01 -10.89
N SER A 745 11.84 35.89 -11.59
CA SER A 745 10.49 35.39 -11.93
C SER A 745 9.75 34.85 -10.70
N ILE A 746 8.42 34.93 -10.73
CA ILE A 746 7.55 34.37 -9.69
C ILE A 746 6.78 33.19 -10.28
N LYS A 747 7.03 32.04 -9.70
CA LYS A 747 6.45 30.77 -10.08
C LYS A 747 5.23 30.48 -9.22
N VAL A 748 4.05 30.39 -9.81
CA VAL A 748 2.80 30.03 -9.12
C VAL A 748 2.38 28.62 -9.53
N SER A 749 2.04 27.76 -8.57
CA SER A 749 1.58 26.40 -8.84
C SER A 749 0.35 26.11 -8.00
N VAL A 750 -0.66 25.47 -8.57
CA VAL A 750 -1.92 25.18 -7.89
C VAL A 750 -2.22 23.70 -8.07
N SER A 751 -2.47 23.01 -6.96
CA SER A 751 -3.01 21.65 -6.98
C SER A 751 -4.36 21.59 -6.26
N ILE A 752 -5.32 20.89 -6.88
CA ILE A 752 -6.68 20.69 -6.39
C ILE A 752 -6.84 19.19 -6.19
N HIS A 753 -7.15 18.75 -4.97
CA HIS A 753 -7.24 17.33 -4.61
C HIS A 753 -8.65 16.95 -4.17
N ASN A 754 -9.07 15.75 -4.56
CA ASN A 754 -10.34 15.13 -4.13
C ASN A 754 -11.58 16.00 -4.41
N TYR A 755 -11.60 16.73 -5.53
CA TYR A 755 -12.77 17.53 -5.88
C TYR A 755 -13.95 16.64 -6.28
N ASN A 756 -15.12 16.90 -5.70
CA ASN A 756 -16.30 16.06 -5.85
C ASN A 756 -17.36 16.73 -6.74
N TYR A 757 -17.29 16.48 -8.05
CA TYR A 757 -18.22 17.05 -9.03
C TYR A 757 -19.68 16.63 -8.79
N GLN A 758 -20.60 17.50 -9.19
CA GLN A 758 -22.03 17.19 -9.28
C GLN A 758 -22.33 16.26 -10.47
N SER A 759 -21.56 16.38 -11.56
CA SER A 759 -21.74 15.60 -12.79
C SER A 759 -20.39 15.30 -13.45
N PRO A 760 -20.22 14.12 -14.08
CA PRO A 760 -19.01 13.77 -14.84
C PRO A 760 -18.80 14.62 -16.11
N LEU A 761 -19.80 15.42 -16.51
CA LEU A 761 -19.72 16.36 -17.62
C LEU A 761 -19.19 17.73 -17.19
N ASN A 762 -19.08 17.98 -15.88
CA ASN A 762 -18.66 19.27 -15.37
C ASN A 762 -17.13 19.41 -15.41
N THR A 763 -16.67 20.65 -15.48
CA THR A 763 -15.25 21.03 -15.50
C THR A 763 -14.96 22.05 -14.41
N LEU A 764 -13.68 22.35 -14.16
CA LEU A 764 -13.29 23.39 -13.21
C LEU A 764 -12.77 24.62 -13.94
N GLN A 765 -13.03 25.80 -13.39
CA GLN A 765 -12.37 27.04 -13.79
C GLN A 765 -11.72 27.70 -12.57
N LEU A 766 -10.39 27.87 -12.62
CA LEU A 766 -9.64 28.62 -11.62
C LEU A 766 -9.50 30.07 -12.08
N GLN A 767 -10.02 31.02 -11.32
CA GLN A 767 -9.94 32.44 -11.63
C GLN A 767 -8.79 33.13 -10.91
N MET A 768 -8.02 33.90 -11.66
CA MET A 768 -6.89 34.70 -11.19
C MET A 768 -7.04 36.14 -11.65
N ILE A 769 -6.67 37.08 -10.80
CA ILE A 769 -6.63 38.51 -11.12
C ILE A 769 -5.22 39.04 -10.96
N SER A 770 -4.83 39.94 -11.86
CA SER A 770 -3.66 40.79 -11.69
C SER A 770 -4.02 42.26 -11.92
N ASN A 771 -3.52 43.13 -11.06
CA ASN A 771 -3.85 44.54 -11.01
C ASN A 771 -2.62 45.40 -10.71
N VAL A 772 -2.62 46.65 -11.18
CA VAL A 772 -1.51 47.61 -11.06
C VAL A 772 -1.95 48.92 -10.41
N SER A 773 -1.10 49.48 -9.55
CA SER A 773 -1.33 50.75 -8.85
C SER A 773 -0.04 51.55 -8.63
N ASP A 774 -0.17 52.86 -8.37
CA ASP A 774 0.95 53.78 -8.08
C ASP A 774 1.14 54.00 -6.57
N THR A 775 2.39 54.15 -6.12
CA THR A 775 2.69 54.46 -4.71
C THR A 775 2.91 55.97 -4.45
N THR A 776 3.34 56.76 -5.45
CA THR A 776 3.47 58.24 -5.39
C THR A 776 3.42 58.90 -6.78
N SER A 777 2.65 59.98 -6.97
CA SER A 777 2.55 60.71 -8.25
C SER A 777 3.70 61.69 -8.48
N ASN A 778 4.50 61.50 -9.53
CA ASN A 778 5.42 62.53 -10.05
C ASN A 778 5.21 62.70 -11.57
N ASP A 779 5.11 63.95 -12.03
CA ASP A 779 4.69 64.34 -13.40
C ASP A 779 5.66 63.96 -14.54
N CYS A 780 6.83 63.38 -14.26
CA CYS A 780 7.86 63.11 -15.29
C CYS A 780 7.75 61.75 -15.98
N ASN A 781 7.09 60.76 -15.35
CA ASN A 781 7.10 59.37 -15.83
C ASN A 781 5.70 58.74 -15.90
N SER A 782 4.62 59.51 -15.66
CA SER A 782 3.24 59.02 -15.59
C SER A 782 2.70 58.64 -16.98
N LYS A 783 2.71 57.34 -17.28
CA LYS A 783 1.93 56.78 -18.40
C LYS A 783 0.69 56.09 -17.86
N SER A 784 -0.41 56.14 -18.62
CA SER A 784 -1.61 55.39 -18.26
C SER A 784 -1.33 53.89 -18.30
N ALA A 785 -1.95 53.15 -17.38
CA ALA A 785 -1.91 51.70 -17.43
C ALA A 785 -2.55 51.20 -18.74
N SER A 786 -1.95 50.18 -19.34
CA SER A 786 -2.47 49.52 -20.54
C SER A 786 -2.21 48.03 -20.44
N THR A 787 -3.17 47.23 -20.91
CA THR A 787 -3.11 45.79 -20.86
C THR A 787 -3.08 45.24 -22.28
N SER A 788 -2.27 44.23 -22.54
CA SER A 788 -2.32 43.47 -23.80
C SER A 788 -2.34 41.98 -23.53
N THR A 789 -3.14 41.26 -24.30
CA THR A 789 -3.38 39.83 -24.12
C THR A 789 -3.24 39.11 -25.45
N SER A 790 -2.46 38.03 -25.49
CA SER A 790 -2.53 37.05 -26.58
C SER A 790 -3.01 35.75 -25.98
N ILE A 791 -4.32 35.56 -26.06
CA ILE A 791 -4.99 34.34 -25.64
C ILE A 791 -5.52 33.71 -26.92
N LEU A 792 -4.77 32.75 -27.45
CA LEU A 792 -5.08 32.04 -28.68
C LEU A 792 -5.20 30.56 -28.35
N ASP A 793 -6.34 29.99 -28.74
CA ASP A 793 -6.69 28.60 -28.44
C ASP A 793 -5.65 27.57 -28.91
N ASN A 794 -4.88 27.89 -29.95
CA ASN A 794 -3.93 27.00 -30.61
C ASN A 794 -2.45 27.31 -30.28
N GLN A 795 -2.17 28.18 -29.31
CA GLN A 795 -0.79 28.46 -28.88
C GLN A 795 -0.42 27.62 -27.65
N THR A 796 0.81 27.11 -27.63
CA THR A 796 1.39 26.40 -26.47
C THR A 796 1.49 27.30 -25.23
N LEU A 797 1.71 28.59 -25.47
CA LEU A 797 1.90 29.62 -24.45
C LEU A 797 0.95 30.78 -24.73
N ASN A 798 0.04 31.03 -23.80
CA ASN A 798 -0.75 32.27 -23.76
C ASN A 798 -0.05 33.26 -22.83
N TYR A 799 -0.26 34.56 -23.06
CA TYR A 799 0.25 35.57 -22.15
C TYR A 799 -0.71 36.74 -21.92
N ILE A 800 -0.56 37.34 -20.75
CA ILE A 800 -1.07 38.66 -20.42
C ILE A 800 0.10 39.58 -20.13
N SER A 801 -0.06 40.86 -20.43
CA SER A 801 0.89 41.89 -20.01
C SER A 801 0.16 43.11 -19.48
N ILE A 802 0.72 43.69 -18.43
CA ILE A 802 0.24 44.94 -17.82
C ILE A 802 1.39 45.95 -17.87
N ASN A 803 1.22 47.00 -18.67
CA ASN A 803 2.21 48.06 -18.87
C ASN A 803 1.79 49.33 -18.13
N LYS A 804 2.69 49.86 -17.30
CA LYS A 804 2.53 51.08 -16.52
C LYS A 804 3.89 51.75 -16.35
N ASP A 805 3.99 53.05 -16.62
CA ASP A 805 5.22 53.85 -16.48
C ASP A 805 6.47 53.26 -17.19
N ASN A 806 6.28 52.73 -18.41
CA ASN A 806 7.27 51.98 -19.21
C ASN A 806 7.71 50.63 -18.61
N LYS A 807 7.12 50.18 -17.50
CA LYS A 807 7.36 48.87 -16.88
C LYS A 807 6.29 47.89 -17.32
N ILE A 808 6.68 46.64 -17.54
CA ILE A 808 5.78 45.59 -18.04
C ILE A 808 5.83 44.39 -17.08
N LEU A 809 4.67 43.97 -16.59
CA LEU A 809 4.49 42.67 -15.95
C LEU A 809 4.00 41.68 -16.99
N TYR A 810 4.61 40.49 -17.07
CA TYR A 810 4.11 39.40 -17.91
C TYR A 810 3.59 38.23 -17.08
N GLY A 811 2.41 37.72 -17.45
CA GLY A 811 1.89 36.43 -16.98
C GLY A 811 1.83 35.46 -18.15
N ARG A 812 2.45 34.29 -18.00
CA ARG A 812 2.51 33.21 -18.98
C ARG A 812 1.64 32.03 -18.51
N PHE A 813 0.78 31.56 -19.40
CA PHE A 813 -0.10 30.42 -19.14
C PHE A 813 0.21 29.33 -20.13
N ILE A 814 0.72 28.22 -19.62
CA ILE A 814 0.86 27.01 -20.40
C ILE A 814 -0.53 26.42 -20.69
N ASN A 815 -0.70 25.84 -21.86
CA ASN A 815 -1.93 25.16 -22.23
C ASN A 815 -1.98 23.69 -21.78
N ARG A 816 -1.20 23.31 -20.75
CA ARG A 816 -1.13 21.95 -20.22
C ARG A 816 -1.30 21.92 -18.71
N ALA A 817 -1.90 20.84 -18.22
CA ALA A 817 -1.99 20.48 -16.81
C ALA A 817 -1.67 19.00 -16.62
N ILE A 818 -1.52 18.58 -15.37
CA ILE A 818 -1.52 17.17 -15.00
C ILE A 818 -2.86 16.87 -14.32
N SER A 819 -3.68 16.03 -14.95
CA SER A 819 -4.98 15.57 -14.48
C SER A 819 -4.89 14.09 -14.14
N ASP A 820 -5.13 13.72 -12.88
CA ASP A 820 -5.03 12.35 -12.38
C ASP A 820 -3.69 11.67 -12.75
N GLY A 821 -2.59 12.42 -12.63
CA GLY A 821 -1.23 11.96 -12.96
C GLY A 821 -0.86 11.95 -14.44
N HIS A 822 -1.78 12.34 -15.34
CA HIS A 822 -1.58 12.33 -16.78
C HIS A 822 -1.61 13.74 -17.38
N THR A 823 -0.72 14.01 -18.33
CA THR A 823 -0.70 15.29 -19.06
C THR A 823 -1.99 15.45 -19.87
N THR A 824 -2.61 16.63 -19.75
CA THR A 824 -3.82 17.00 -20.50
C THR A 824 -3.75 18.45 -20.96
N LEU A 825 -4.59 18.83 -21.92
CA LEU A 825 -4.72 20.20 -22.38
C LEU A 825 -5.70 20.99 -21.52
N ILE A 826 -5.36 22.25 -21.28
CA ILE A 826 -6.21 23.23 -20.60
C ILE A 826 -6.34 24.48 -21.48
N THR A 827 -7.38 25.26 -21.25
CA THR A 827 -7.57 26.53 -21.96
C THR A 827 -7.56 27.70 -20.98
N THR A 828 -7.22 28.88 -21.49
CA THR A 828 -7.27 30.13 -20.75
C THR A 828 -8.33 31.01 -21.37
N SER A 829 -9.23 31.57 -20.56
CA SER A 829 -10.28 32.50 -20.98
C SER A 829 -10.07 33.86 -20.35
N LEU A 830 -10.29 34.92 -21.13
CA LEU A 830 -10.30 36.28 -20.61
C LEU A 830 -11.66 36.56 -19.95
N ILE A 831 -11.66 36.76 -18.62
CA ILE A 831 -12.88 37.00 -17.85
C ILE A 831 -13.21 38.49 -17.83
N SER A 832 -12.19 39.33 -17.58
CA SER A 832 -12.33 40.79 -17.64
C SER A 832 -11.00 41.44 -18.01
N ASN A 833 -11.07 42.51 -18.80
CA ASN A 833 -9.91 43.34 -19.12
C ASN A 833 -10.24 44.81 -18.90
N GLN A 834 -9.60 45.41 -17.90
CA GLN A 834 -9.66 46.84 -17.58
C GLN A 834 -8.25 47.42 -17.67
N ASN A 835 -8.12 48.73 -17.85
CA ASN A 835 -6.80 49.38 -18.02
C ASN A 835 -5.83 49.07 -16.86
N GLU A 836 -6.35 48.87 -15.64
CA GLU A 836 -5.56 48.65 -14.42
C GLU A 836 -5.70 47.23 -13.84
N SER A 837 -6.56 46.37 -14.42
CA SER A 837 -6.75 44.99 -13.93
C SER A 837 -7.14 44.01 -15.02
N VAL A 838 -6.63 42.79 -14.93
CA VAL A 838 -6.95 41.68 -15.83
C VAL A 838 -7.35 40.47 -15.01
N THR A 839 -8.50 39.87 -15.32
CA THR A 839 -8.97 38.61 -14.75
C THR A 839 -8.98 37.53 -15.82
N ILE A 840 -8.40 36.39 -15.49
CA ILE A 840 -8.21 35.23 -16.37
C ILE A 840 -8.76 33.99 -15.69
N GLY A 841 -9.45 33.16 -16.46
CA GLY A 841 -9.95 31.86 -16.05
C GLY A 841 -9.12 30.77 -16.69
N ILE A 842 -8.63 29.84 -15.89
CA ILE A 842 -7.94 28.64 -16.37
C ILE A 842 -8.95 27.50 -16.33
N ASN A 843 -9.38 27.02 -17.50
CA ASN A 843 -10.36 25.94 -17.64
C ASN A 843 -9.67 24.59 -17.63
N ILE A 844 -10.04 23.76 -16.67
CA ILE A 844 -9.40 22.52 -16.32
C ILE A 844 -10.40 21.38 -16.55
N PRO A 845 -10.01 20.30 -17.23
CA PRO A 845 -10.90 19.17 -17.45
C PRO A 845 -11.23 18.46 -16.13
N HIS A 846 -12.18 17.53 -16.20
CA HIS A 846 -12.58 16.71 -15.07
C HIS A 846 -11.38 15.95 -14.48
N CYS A 847 -11.12 16.08 -13.17
CA CYS A 847 -10.03 15.39 -12.47
C CYS A 847 -10.47 14.99 -11.06
N ARG A 848 -10.31 13.73 -10.70
CA ARG A 848 -10.92 13.23 -9.45
C ARG A 848 -9.94 13.17 -8.29
N THR A 849 -8.73 12.69 -8.55
CA THR A 849 -7.68 12.52 -7.55
C THR A 849 -6.92 13.82 -7.36
N SER A 850 -6.39 14.37 -8.46
CA SER A 850 -5.68 15.64 -8.44
C SER A 850 -5.66 16.33 -9.80
N CYS A 851 -5.76 17.66 -9.77
CA CYS A 851 -5.41 18.55 -10.87
C CYS A 851 -4.21 19.38 -10.44
N TYR A 852 -3.13 19.37 -11.23
CA TYR A 852 -1.97 20.22 -11.01
C TYR A 852 -1.77 21.18 -12.18
N ILE A 853 -1.69 22.48 -11.86
CA ILE A 853 -1.70 23.60 -12.78
C ILE A 853 -0.53 24.51 -12.44
N ASP A 854 0.09 25.05 -13.48
CA ASP A 854 1.33 25.81 -13.36
C ASP A 854 1.21 27.13 -14.16
N PRO A 855 0.51 28.14 -13.60
CA PRO A 855 0.56 29.49 -14.16
C PRO A 855 1.89 30.15 -13.81
N ASP A 856 2.67 30.56 -14.80
CA ASP A 856 3.97 31.21 -14.61
C ASP A 856 3.86 32.73 -14.73
N PHE A 857 4.53 33.50 -13.86
CA PHE A 857 4.58 34.97 -13.94
C PHE A 857 6.04 35.42 -14.02
N SER A 858 6.51 35.70 -15.23
CA SER A 858 7.86 36.22 -15.46
C SER A 858 7.87 37.75 -15.38
N VAL A 859 8.74 38.31 -14.54
CA VAL A 859 8.89 39.76 -14.38
C VAL A 859 10.00 40.25 -15.30
N LEU A 860 9.64 40.94 -16.39
CA LEU A 860 10.58 41.58 -17.31
C LEU A 860 10.43 43.09 -17.26
N ILE A 861 11.21 43.71 -16.38
CA ILE A 861 11.18 45.16 -16.18
C ILE A 861 12.16 45.81 -17.15
N ASN A 862 11.63 46.48 -18.17
CA ASN A 862 12.38 47.48 -18.89
C ASN A 862 12.17 48.84 -18.20
N SER A 863 13.25 49.53 -17.83
CA SER A 863 13.18 50.85 -17.20
C SER A 863 13.84 51.89 -18.11
N ASN A 864 13.03 52.66 -18.83
CA ASN A 864 13.46 53.95 -19.39
C ASN A 864 13.07 55.06 -18.42
N LEU A 865 13.76 55.12 -17.27
CA LEU A 865 13.57 56.17 -16.28
C LEU A 865 14.31 57.43 -16.77
N LYS A 866 13.57 58.50 -17.10
CA LYS A 866 14.18 59.82 -17.30
C LYS A 866 14.37 60.46 -15.94
N SER A 867 15.62 60.73 -15.56
CA SER A 867 15.95 61.35 -14.28
C SER A 867 15.62 62.85 -14.22
N ASN A 868 15.45 63.53 -15.37
CA ASN A 868 15.12 64.96 -15.45
C ASN A 868 13.99 65.23 -16.46
N CYS A 869 12.97 65.99 -16.05
CA CYS A 869 12.00 66.62 -16.95
C CYS A 869 12.61 67.86 -17.61
N ASP A 870 12.62 67.92 -18.94
CA ASP A 870 12.91 69.18 -19.65
C ASP A 870 11.66 70.07 -19.59
N GLU A 871 11.78 71.25 -18.98
CA GLU A 871 10.74 72.29 -19.01
C GLU A 871 10.53 72.78 -20.45
N SER A 872 9.44 72.36 -21.10
CA SER A 872 9.03 72.97 -22.36
C SER A 872 8.39 74.33 -22.09
N LYS A 873 9.15 75.38 -22.43
CA LYS A 873 8.75 76.80 -22.41
C LYS A 873 7.40 77.03 -23.11
N ASN A 874 6.51 77.74 -22.42
CA ASN A 874 5.30 78.36 -22.98
C ASN A 874 5.61 79.16 -24.25
N HIS A 875 5.06 78.75 -25.38
CA HIS A 875 4.81 79.64 -26.51
C HIS A 875 3.30 79.74 -26.73
N THR A 876 2.71 80.79 -26.19
CA THR A 876 1.36 81.23 -26.51
C THR A 876 1.38 81.87 -27.90
N THR A 877 0.66 81.28 -28.86
CA THR A 877 0.28 81.97 -30.10
C THR A 877 -1.22 81.82 -30.29
N LEU A 878 -1.95 82.92 -30.06
CA LEU A 878 -3.37 83.10 -30.38
C LEU A 878 -3.54 83.27 -31.89
N ILE A 879 -4.44 82.52 -32.54
CA ILE A 879 -5.16 83.00 -33.74
C ILE A 879 -6.65 82.60 -33.63
N ALA A 880 -7.49 83.58 -33.94
CA ALA A 880 -8.89 83.73 -33.61
C ALA A 880 -9.87 82.83 -34.37
N VAL A 881 -10.99 82.55 -33.70
CA VAL A 881 -12.26 82.09 -34.27
C VAL A 881 -12.87 83.18 -35.13
N LEU A 882 -13.33 82.83 -36.34
CA LEU A 882 -14.40 83.52 -37.03
C LEU A 882 -15.40 82.48 -37.53
N ALA A 883 -16.54 82.43 -36.85
CA ALA A 883 -17.68 81.62 -37.23
C ALA A 883 -18.38 82.25 -38.44
N HIS A 884 -18.78 81.41 -39.41
CA HIS A 884 -20.00 81.64 -40.16
C HIS A 884 -20.72 80.31 -40.38
N VAL A 885 -21.98 80.29 -39.95
CA VAL A 885 -22.95 79.22 -40.07
C VAL A 885 -23.49 79.19 -41.50
N PHE A 886 -23.70 78.00 -42.06
CA PHE A 886 -24.81 77.76 -42.97
C PHE A 886 -25.43 76.37 -42.67
N PRO A 887 -26.77 76.26 -42.58
CA PRO A 887 -27.46 75.00 -42.43
C PRO A 887 -27.78 74.35 -43.79
N ILE A 888 -27.83 73.01 -43.77
CA ILE A 888 -28.16 72.04 -44.84
C ILE A 888 -27.01 71.74 -45.81
#